data_AF-A0A497D410-F1
#
_entry.id   AF-A0A497D410-F1
#
_cell.length_a   1.000
_cell.length_b   1.000
_cell.length_c   1.000
_cell.angle_alpha   90.00
_cell.angle_beta   90.00
_cell.angle_gamma   90.00
#
_symmetry.space_group_name_H-M   'P 1'
#
loop_
_entity.id
_entity.type
_entity.pdbx_description
1 polymer ?
#
loop_
_entity_poly.entity_id
_entity_poly.type
_entity_poly.pdbx_seq_one_letter_code
_entity_poly.pdbx_strand_id
1 'polypeptide(L)'
;MKNKHYKHLFIVCIALISALSPLRGQKFTDVSSLVTFSEKKLKEAKENRKAAEVFAEMNKLPLSFMDDEGSCHELQSINDDGIPMYYISDNAHAAKTISTSEVQNGSRNDLQLDGRGIQLLLWDAGTVRGTHQEFEGRITLGDSSNYCNAHATHVAGTMIAKGINPQSKGMAYNARLTSYNWNYDISEMAAEAAEGALISNHSYGYGRGWVNNGCSWVWYGNTSISEDEDYLFGFYDMQAQDWDQIAYFAPQYLIVKSAGNDRNEGPGTEHPVDGPFDCLAHAAVAKNVLTVGAVYPIENEYQSPGDVRIADFSSCGPTDDGRIKPDIVTQGISIYSTYDNTDDAYKTLSGTSTAAPSASGSLALLQQLWEDIHGEGSYMLAATLKGLIIHTSDEAGNSEGPDYEYGWGLMNTEKAALKISQNQWKEVINELVLNENETYTRTIKSDGMTPIRVTICWTDAPGTPLAAQLDPETAMLVNDLDLTVIHKDDIYYPWSLNAKNPQQPATCITKNYVDNVEVIDIISPEAGEYTITVTHEGHLLNEHQNFSIIISGMDGSSPPVVDFQANNTEISVGDDVVFECKSKGNPTSWEWTFPGGFPNYSTEKNPIIKYTKAGTYKVILTARNNFGMNTKIAEEYITVSDADVTDMEEQEIKAFPNPAINTLNIELTNNNEPVLVRIISSLGTIYKEFNMDINHQSIDVSYFPKGVYYAVVNNNGQTKTCKFLKY
;
A
#
# COMPACT_ATOMS: atom_id res chain seq x y z
N MET A 1 77.91 55.75 31.42
CA MET A 1 78.08 54.97 32.66
C MET A 1 76.71 54.44 33.07
N LYS A 2 76.61 53.12 33.27
CA LYS A 2 75.72 52.38 34.20
C LYS A 2 74.19 52.53 34.02
N ASN A 3 73.51 51.46 33.58
CA ASN A 3 72.95 50.33 34.36
C ASN A 3 71.53 50.61 34.88
N LYS A 4 70.54 49.84 34.40
CA LYS A 4 69.81 48.73 35.08
C LYS A 4 68.54 49.23 35.80
N HIS A 5 67.36 48.76 35.36
CA HIS A 5 66.55 47.67 35.96
C HIS A 5 66.03 48.02 37.39
N TYR A 6 64.79 47.76 37.84
CA TYR A 6 63.97 46.54 37.75
C TYR A 6 62.54 46.83 38.29
N LYS A 7 61.53 46.24 37.63
CA LYS A 7 60.35 45.47 38.12
C LYS A 7 59.47 45.90 39.33
N HIS A 8 58.15 45.87 39.02
CA HIS A 8 56.96 45.35 39.77
C HIS A 8 56.43 46.23 40.92
N LEU A 9 55.14 46.39 41.22
CA LEU A 9 53.93 45.55 41.08
C LEU A 9 52.65 46.41 41.30
N PHE A 10 51.55 46.08 40.60
CA PHE A 10 50.09 46.29 40.83
C PHE A 10 49.52 47.45 41.68
N ILE A 11 48.44 48.09 41.18
CA ILE A 11 47.14 48.34 41.87
C ILE A 11 46.03 48.77 40.87
N VAL A 12 44.98 47.94 40.80
CA VAL A 12 43.50 48.16 40.79
C VAL A 12 42.83 49.30 39.97
N CYS A 13 41.99 48.84 39.03
CA CYS A 13 40.63 49.22 38.58
C CYS A 13 40.14 50.68 38.31
N ILE A 14 39.24 50.69 37.30
CA ILE A 14 38.15 51.62 36.94
C ILE A 14 38.51 52.78 36.01
N ALA A 15 38.12 52.67 34.73
CA ALA A 15 37.23 53.64 34.07
C ALA A 15 36.80 53.14 32.69
N LEU A 16 35.51 53.29 32.44
CA LEU A 16 34.74 52.91 31.27
C LEU A 16 34.67 54.12 30.31
N ILE A 17 34.46 53.83 29.03
CA ILE A 17 33.84 54.69 27.98
C ILE A 17 34.76 55.52 27.07
N SER A 18 34.78 55.02 25.82
CA SER A 18 34.58 55.72 24.55
C SER A 18 35.75 56.17 23.68
N ALA A 19 35.68 55.61 22.47
CA ALA A 19 35.71 56.27 21.17
C ALA A 19 37.02 56.26 20.36
N LEU A 20 36.83 55.78 19.12
CA LEU A 20 37.55 56.08 17.86
C LEU A 20 38.89 55.35 17.68
N SER A 21 39.20 54.58 16.63
CA SER A 21 38.64 54.20 15.31
C SER A 21 39.61 53.08 14.77
N PRO A 22 39.64 52.62 13.49
CA PRO A 22 38.66 52.57 12.41
C PRO A 22 38.37 51.12 11.94
N LEU A 23 37.39 51.00 11.05
CA LEU A 23 37.19 49.87 10.16
C LEU A 23 38.50 49.44 9.45
N ARG A 24 38.85 48.16 9.56
CA ARG A 24 39.54 47.39 8.52
C ARG A 24 38.87 46.01 8.44
N GLY A 25 38.03 45.85 7.43
CA GLY A 25 37.36 44.58 7.13
C GLY A 25 38.36 43.48 6.79
N GLN A 26 38.08 42.27 7.27
CA GLN A 26 38.88 41.09 6.97
C GLN A 26 38.31 40.40 5.72
N LYS A 27 39.14 40.33 4.68
CA LYS A 27 38.90 39.75 3.36
C LYS A 27 39.20 38.23 3.30
N PHE A 28 39.05 37.48 4.40
CA PHE A 28 39.33 36.04 4.43
C PHE A 28 38.46 35.30 5.46
N THR A 29 38.17 34.03 5.17
CA THR A 29 37.49 33.07 6.05
C THR A 29 38.13 33.08 7.44
N ASP A 30 37.32 33.31 8.47
CA ASP A 30 37.74 33.13 9.86
C ASP A 30 37.74 31.63 10.19
N VAL A 31 38.74 30.96 9.63
CA VAL A 31 39.05 29.56 9.89
C VAL A 31 39.23 29.34 11.40
N SER A 32 39.69 30.33 12.16
CA SER A 32 39.87 30.19 13.61
C SER A 32 38.53 30.08 14.35
N SER A 33 37.53 30.89 14.00
CA SER A 33 36.20 30.83 14.62
C SER A 33 35.41 29.59 14.17
N LEU A 34 35.54 29.17 12.92
CA LEU A 34 34.97 27.91 12.43
C LEU A 34 35.66 26.69 13.03
N VAL A 35 36.99 26.72 13.19
CA VAL A 35 37.74 25.70 13.93
C VAL A 35 37.36 25.74 15.41
N THR A 36 37.16 26.90 16.03
CA THR A 36 36.74 26.99 17.44
C THR A 36 35.32 26.45 17.65
N PHE A 37 34.41 26.73 16.71
CA PHE A 37 33.05 26.18 16.72
C PHE A 37 33.04 24.68 16.46
N SER A 38 33.81 24.21 15.48
CA SER A 38 34.02 22.79 15.18
C SER A 38 34.66 22.06 16.36
N GLU A 39 35.68 22.64 17.00
CA GLU A 39 36.33 22.10 18.20
C GLU A 39 35.38 22.10 19.40
N LYS A 40 34.51 23.11 19.55
CA LYS A 40 33.47 23.16 20.58
C LYS A 40 32.45 22.04 20.38
N LYS A 41 31.92 21.87 19.16
CA LYS A 41 30.96 20.79 18.83
C LYS A 41 31.60 19.40 18.87
N LEU A 42 32.87 19.28 18.48
CA LEU A 42 33.65 18.06 18.61
C LEU A 42 33.93 17.74 20.09
N LYS A 43 34.13 18.75 20.95
CA LYS A 43 34.30 18.57 22.40
C LYS A 43 33.00 18.13 23.05
N GLU A 44 31.88 18.79 22.73
CA GLU A 44 30.54 18.39 23.19
C GLU A 44 30.20 16.95 22.75
N ALA A 45 30.44 16.60 21.48
CA ALA A 45 30.24 15.24 20.98
C ALA A 45 31.17 14.21 21.65
N LYS A 46 32.43 14.56 21.94
CA LYS A 46 33.37 13.70 22.67
C LYS A 46 32.98 13.53 24.14
N GLU A 47 32.47 14.58 24.77
CA GLU A 47 31.98 14.55 26.16
C GLU A 47 30.74 13.67 26.27
N ASN A 48 29.78 13.82 25.34
CA ASN A 48 28.59 12.96 25.25
C ASN A 48 28.94 11.51 24.95
N ARG A 49 29.85 11.27 23.99
CA ARG A 49 30.35 9.93 23.66
C ARG A 49 31.01 9.27 24.86
N LYS A 50 31.84 10.01 25.59
CA LYS A 50 32.52 9.51 26.78
C LYS A 50 31.55 9.26 27.93
N ALA A 51 30.52 10.07 28.09
CA ALA A 51 29.45 9.83 29.06
C ALA A 51 28.67 8.55 28.72
N ALA A 52 28.37 8.31 27.45
CA ALA A 52 27.78 7.07 26.97
C ALA A 52 28.69 5.85 27.17
N GLU A 53 30.00 5.95 26.89
CA GLU A 53 30.98 4.89 27.16
C GLU A 53 31.06 4.52 28.64
N VAL A 54 31.15 5.53 29.52
CA VAL A 54 31.19 5.33 30.97
C VAL A 54 29.89 4.73 31.47
N PHE A 55 28.75 5.21 30.99
CA PHE A 55 27.45 4.67 31.36
C PHE A 55 27.28 3.21 30.90
N ALA A 56 27.67 2.89 29.67
CA ALA A 56 27.65 1.53 29.15
C ALA A 56 28.54 0.60 29.98
N GLU A 57 29.75 1.03 30.32
CA GLU A 57 30.69 0.27 31.15
C GLU A 57 30.16 0.05 32.58
N MET A 58 29.64 1.11 33.22
CA MET A 58 29.09 1.05 34.58
C MET A 58 27.88 0.12 34.67
N ASN A 59 27.04 0.10 33.63
CA ASN A 59 25.80 -0.68 33.60
C ASN A 59 25.95 -2.02 32.87
N LYS A 60 27.15 -2.37 32.40
CA LYS A 60 27.45 -3.58 31.62
C LYS A 60 26.56 -3.71 30.36
N LEU A 61 26.25 -2.57 29.75
CA LEU A 61 25.50 -2.52 28.50
C LEU A 61 26.48 -2.52 27.32
N PRO A 62 26.14 -3.17 26.20
CA PRO A 62 26.91 -3.02 24.98
C PRO A 62 26.74 -1.59 24.45
N LEU A 63 27.84 -0.99 23.97
CA LEU A 63 27.80 0.34 23.34
C LEU A 63 26.99 0.34 22.05
N SER A 64 26.96 -0.79 21.36
CA SER A 64 26.04 -1.06 20.28
C SER A 64 25.59 -2.52 20.32
N PHE A 65 24.33 -2.76 19.99
CA PHE A 65 23.77 -4.11 19.86
C PHE A 65 22.77 -4.17 18.71
N MET A 66 22.52 -5.38 18.24
CA MET A 66 21.43 -5.67 17.30
C MET A 66 20.28 -6.28 18.09
N ASP A 67 19.06 -5.83 17.87
CA ASP A 67 17.88 -6.49 18.43
C ASP A 67 17.47 -7.72 17.59
N ASP A 68 16.49 -8.47 18.09
CA ASP A 68 15.96 -9.68 17.44
C ASP A 68 15.26 -9.39 16.10
N GLU A 69 14.99 -8.12 15.80
CA GLU A 69 14.39 -7.62 14.56
C GLU A 69 15.45 -7.13 13.56
N GLY A 70 16.73 -7.17 13.95
CA GLY A 70 17.85 -6.73 13.12
C GLY A 70 18.07 -5.22 13.09
N SER A 71 17.48 -4.45 14.01
CA SER A 71 17.75 -3.01 14.16
C SER A 71 19.06 -2.81 14.93
N CYS A 72 19.92 -1.90 14.47
CA CYS A 72 21.18 -1.59 15.13
C CYS A 72 20.97 -0.45 16.13
N HIS A 73 21.21 -0.72 17.42
CA HIS A 73 21.13 0.24 18.51
C HIS A 73 22.55 0.67 18.88
N GLU A 74 22.85 1.98 18.97
CA GLU A 74 24.14 2.49 19.45
C GLU A 74 23.97 3.62 20.47
N LEU A 75 24.49 3.44 21.69
CA LEU A 75 24.35 4.39 22.79
C LEU A 75 25.19 5.65 22.54
N GLN A 76 24.53 6.80 22.39
CA GLN A 76 25.19 8.07 22.03
C GLN A 76 25.35 9.03 23.20
N SER A 77 24.38 9.09 24.10
CA SER A 77 24.40 10.01 25.24
C SER A 77 23.50 9.53 26.38
N ILE A 78 23.60 10.20 27.52
CA ILE A 78 22.67 10.09 28.64
C ILE A 78 21.98 11.44 28.76
N ASN A 79 20.66 11.48 28.73
CA ASN A 79 19.92 12.74 28.89
C ASN A 79 19.97 13.23 30.35
N ASP A 80 19.43 14.43 30.61
CA ASP A 80 19.47 15.07 31.92
C ASP A 80 18.74 14.27 33.03
N ASP A 81 17.85 13.35 32.66
CA ASP A 81 17.13 12.45 33.57
C ASP A 81 17.85 11.11 33.83
N GLY A 82 19.06 10.94 33.28
CA GLY A 82 19.85 9.72 33.45
C GLY A 82 19.46 8.58 32.51
N ILE A 83 18.68 8.86 31.46
CA ILE A 83 18.16 7.86 30.52
C ILE A 83 19.15 7.69 29.34
N PRO A 84 19.54 6.44 29.00
CA PRO A 84 20.38 6.16 27.84
C PRO A 84 19.66 6.45 26.52
N MET A 85 20.31 7.24 25.65
CA MET A 85 19.81 7.60 24.32
C MET A 85 20.57 6.80 23.26
N TYR A 86 19.87 5.87 22.60
CA TYR A 86 20.41 5.07 21.49
C TYR A 86 20.07 5.72 20.15
N TYR A 87 20.98 5.63 19.17
CA TYR A 87 20.63 5.68 17.76
C TYR A 87 20.12 4.31 17.32
N ILE A 88 19.07 4.28 16.50
CA ILE A 88 18.47 3.07 15.92
C ILE A 88 18.52 3.19 14.39
N SER A 89 18.33 2.10 13.64
CA SER A 89 18.28 2.10 12.18
C SER A 89 17.05 2.78 11.58
N ASP A 90 17.17 3.54 10.48
CA ASP A 90 16.31 4.72 10.26
C ASP A 90 15.36 4.74 9.01
N ASN A 91 15.59 4.02 7.89
CA ASN A 91 14.59 3.97 6.78
C ASN A 91 13.63 2.76 6.91
N ALA A 92 14.15 1.61 7.37
CA ALA A 92 13.30 0.53 7.86
C ALA A 92 12.39 0.99 9.02
N HIS A 93 12.87 1.92 9.86
CA HIS A 93 12.08 2.52 10.94
C HIS A 93 11.07 3.55 10.44
N ALA A 94 11.41 4.34 9.41
CA ALA A 94 10.40 5.16 8.73
C ALA A 94 9.27 4.30 8.17
N ALA A 95 9.58 3.13 7.60
CA ALA A 95 8.57 2.17 7.15
C ALA A 95 7.75 1.57 8.31
N LYS A 96 8.32 1.40 9.49
CA LYS A 96 7.58 0.98 10.71
C LYS A 96 6.67 2.10 11.22
N THR A 97 7.18 3.33 11.28
CA THR A 97 6.48 4.52 11.79
C THR A 97 5.15 4.74 11.06
N ILE A 98 5.11 4.56 9.74
CA ILE A 98 3.87 4.71 8.93
C ILE A 98 3.23 3.36 8.56
N SER A 99 3.58 2.28 9.27
CA SER A 99 3.08 0.90 9.07
C SER A 99 3.26 0.33 7.65
N THR A 100 4.13 0.92 6.83
CA THR A 100 4.51 0.39 5.51
C THR A 100 5.19 -0.97 5.60
N SER A 101 5.98 -1.21 6.64
CA SER A 101 6.66 -2.51 6.83
C SER A 101 5.67 -3.68 6.97
N GLU A 102 4.47 -3.45 7.50
CA GLU A 102 3.42 -4.46 7.68
C GLU A 102 2.85 -4.96 6.35
N VAL A 103 2.74 -4.06 5.36
CA VAL A 103 2.27 -4.42 4.01
C VAL A 103 3.38 -4.93 3.10
N GLN A 104 4.65 -4.70 3.45
CA GLN A 104 5.79 -5.24 2.70
C GLN A 104 6.08 -6.71 3.03
N ASN A 105 5.98 -7.07 4.31
CA ASN A 105 6.46 -8.35 4.82
C ASN A 105 5.33 -9.38 5.03
N GLY A 106 4.06 -8.96 4.92
CA GLY A 106 2.89 -9.84 5.11
C GLY A 106 2.68 -10.31 6.55
N SER A 107 3.30 -9.65 7.53
CA SER A 107 3.35 -10.06 8.94
C SER A 107 1.99 -10.19 9.61
N ARG A 108 1.06 -9.26 9.36
CA ARG A 108 -0.25 -9.21 10.04
C ARG A 108 -1.42 -9.65 9.16
N ASN A 109 -1.35 -9.35 7.86
CA ASN A 109 -2.50 -9.40 6.96
C ASN A 109 -2.20 -10.13 5.63
N ASP A 110 -1.09 -10.86 5.55
CA ASP A 110 -0.63 -11.61 4.36
C ASP A 110 -0.46 -10.73 3.09
N LEU A 111 -0.39 -9.40 3.23
CA LEU A 111 -0.10 -8.46 2.15
C LEU A 111 1.41 -8.44 1.86
N GLN A 112 1.79 -8.70 0.61
CA GLN A 112 3.20 -8.73 0.18
C GLN A 112 3.42 -7.73 -0.96
N LEU A 113 3.35 -6.44 -0.60
CA LEU A 113 3.49 -5.33 -1.53
C LEU A 113 4.94 -4.87 -1.60
N ASP A 114 5.45 -4.66 -2.80
CA ASP A 114 6.85 -4.30 -3.03
C ASP A 114 7.02 -3.17 -4.04
N GLY A 115 5.93 -2.69 -4.64
CA GLY A 115 5.90 -1.64 -5.66
C GLY A 115 6.18 -2.15 -7.07
N ARG A 116 6.16 -3.47 -7.30
CA ARG A 116 6.32 -4.04 -8.65
C ARG A 116 5.33 -3.42 -9.63
N GLY A 117 5.79 -3.19 -10.86
CA GLY A 117 4.97 -2.60 -11.92
C GLY A 117 4.80 -1.09 -11.84
N ILE A 118 5.09 -0.47 -10.68
CA ILE A 118 4.91 0.98 -10.50
C ILE A 118 6.17 1.75 -10.91
N GLN A 119 5.97 2.78 -11.72
CA GLN A 119 6.97 3.78 -12.08
C GLN A 119 6.73 5.04 -11.23
N LEU A 120 7.72 5.38 -10.41
CA LEU A 120 7.74 6.62 -9.63
C LEU A 120 8.54 7.70 -10.36
N LEU A 121 8.27 8.95 -10.02
CA LEU A 121 8.99 10.12 -10.51
C LEU A 121 9.61 10.92 -9.37
N LEU A 122 10.78 11.51 -9.58
CA LEU A 122 11.48 12.35 -8.61
C LEU A 122 12.06 13.58 -9.30
N TRP A 123 11.71 14.76 -8.79
CA TRP A 123 12.41 16.02 -9.09
C TRP A 123 13.19 16.47 -7.86
N ASP A 124 14.48 16.78 -8.05
CA ASP A 124 15.38 17.19 -6.97
C ASP A 124 16.54 18.08 -7.49
N ALA A 125 17.51 18.41 -6.65
CA ALA A 125 18.62 19.33 -6.95
C ALA A 125 19.56 18.85 -8.08
N GLY A 126 19.49 17.57 -8.45
CA GLY A 126 20.32 16.98 -9.49
C GLY A 126 19.93 15.52 -9.74
N THR A 127 20.78 14.79 -10.45
CA THR A 127 20.49 13.39 -10.79
C THR A 127 20.83 12.45 -9.64
N VAL A 128 20.08 11.36 -9.54
CA VAL A 128 20.38 10.24 -8.64
C VAL A 128 21.64 9.51 -9.09
N ARG A 129 22.47 9.03 -8.15
CA ARG A 129 23.52 8.05 -8.43
C ARG A 129 22.89 6.71 -8.83
N GLY A 130 22.48 6.58 -10.09
CA GLY A 130 21.82 5.36 -10.59
C GLY A 130 22.67 4.09 -10.51
N THR A 131 24.00 4.21 -10.37
CA THR A 131 24.94 3.10 -10.18
C THR A 131 25.00 2.58 -8.75
N HIS A 132 24.36 3.26 -7.79
CA HIS A 132 24.34 2.80 -6.40
C HIS A 132 23.70 1.41 -6.31
N GLN A 133 24.31 0.52 -5.53
CA GLN A 133 23.98 -0.91 -5.47
C GLN A 133 22.49 -1.16 -5.18
N GLU A 134 21.89 -0.31 -4.34
CA GLU A 134 20.48 -0.39 -3.97
C GLU A 134 19.50 -0.26 -5.14
N PHE A 135 19.92 0.29 -6.27
CA PHE A 135 19.01 0.53 -7.40
C PHE A 135 19.03 -0.57 -8.46
N GLU A 136 20.13 -1.33 -8.60
CA GLU A 136 20.24 -2.44 -9.57
C GLU A 136 19.76 -2.09 -11.00
N GLY A 137 19.96 -0.83 -11.44
CA GLY A 137 19.52 -0.36 -12.76
C GLY A 137 18.04 0.05 -12.87
N ARG A 138 17.34 0.23 -11.75
CA ARG A 138 15.93 0.71 -11.69
C ARG A 138 15.77 2.23 -11.75
N ILE A 139 16.88 2.97 -11.91
CA ILE A 139 16.88 4.43 -12.13
C ILE A 139 16.95 4.71 -13.63
N THR A 140 15.98 5.46 -14.12
CA THR A 140 16.03 6.15 -15.41
C THR A 140 16.35 7.63 -15.16
N LEU A 141 17.31 8.21 -15.88
CA LEU A 141 17.51 9.66 -15.85
C LEU A 141 16.63 10.29 -16.91
N GLY A 142 15.73 11.17 -16.48
CA GLY A 142 14.85 11.94 -17.37
C GLY A 142 15.59 13.06 -18.10
N ASP A 143 16.71 13.53 -17.51
CA ASP A 143 17.51 14.61 -18.04
C ASP A 143 18.92 14.19 -18.48
N SER A 144 19.52 15.02 -19.33
CA SER A 144 20.93 14.89 -19.72
C SER A 144 21.92 15.48 -18.70
N SER A 145 21.45 15.89 -17.53
CA SER A 145 22.32 16.43 -16.46
C SER A 145 23.29 15.36 -15.97
N ASN A 146 24.56 15.74 -15.81
CA ASN A 146 25.60 14.88 -15.23
C ASN A 146 25.91 15.24 -13.77
N TYR A 147 25.14 16.17 -13.18
CA TYR A 147 25.33 16.58 -11.80
C TYR A 147 24.63 15.60 -10.86
N CYS A 148 25.38 14.57 -10.46
CA CYS A 148 24.97 13.66 -9.41
C CYS A 148 24.86 14.41 -8.08
N ASN A 149 23.73 14.23 -7.39
CA ASN A 149 23.43 14.97 -6.17
C ASN A 149 23.12 14.03 -4.98
N ALA A 150 23.78 14.34 -3.87
CA ALA A 150 23.61 13.71 -2.56
C ALA A 150 22.18 13.63 -2.06
N HIS A 151 21.44 14.74 -2.13
CA HIS A 151 20.08 14.86 -1.66
C HIS A 151 19.14 14.03 -2.54
N ALA A 152 19.21 14.21 -3.87
CA ALA A 152 18.43 13.42 -4.83
C ALA A 152 18.65 11.90 -4.63
N THR A 153 19.91 11.49 -4.46
CA THR A 153 20.25 10.07 -4.22
C THR A 153 19.67 9.56 -2.91
N HIS A 154 19.66 10.36 -1.85
CA HIS A 154 19.08 9.99 -0.56
C HIS A 154 17.56 9.85 -0.61
N VAL A 155 16.87 10.83 -1.23
CA VAL A 155 15.42 10.80 -1.46
C VAL A 155 15.01 9.58 -2.29
N ALA A 156 15.74 9.28 -3.38
CA ALA A 156 15.49 8.10 -4.21
C ALA A 156 15.63 6.78 -3.46
N GLY A 157 16.60 6.68 -2.54
CA GLY A 157 16.77 5.48 -1.71
C GLY A 157 15.58 5.26 -0.78
N THR A 158 15.04 6.33 -0.18
CA THR A 158 13.87 6.26 0.70
C THR A 158 12.66 5.71 -0.07
N MET A 159 12.51 6.11 -1.34
CA MET A 159 11.43 5.63 -2.19
C MET A 159 11.61 4.17 -2.62
N ILE A 160 12.76 3.79 -3.19
CA ILE A 160 12.89 2.53 -3.96
C ILE A 160 14.13 1.67 -3.66
N ALA A 161 14.98 1.98 -2.68
CA ALA A 161 16.16 1.16 -2.40
C ALA A 161 15.78 -0.31 -2.17
N LYS A 162 16.54 -1.23 -2.78
CA LYS A 162 16.26 -2.67 -2.77
C LYS A 162 16.24 -3.26 -1.36
N GLY A 163 17.02 -2.69 -0.46
CA GLY A 163 17.32 -3.24 0.85
C GLY A 163 18.51 -4.20 0.83
N ILE A 164 19.50 -3.99 -0.04
CA ILE A 164 20.78 -4.73 0.03
C ILE A 164 21.43 -4.47 1.40
N ASN A 165 21.41 -3.21 1.82
CA ASN A 165 21.45 -2.82 3.21
C ASN A 165 20.00 -2.74 3.73
N PRO A 166 19.55 -3.69 4.56
CA PRO A 166 18.17 -3.76 5.05
C PRO A 166 17.70 -2.47 5.71
N GLN A 167 18.62 -1.70 6.30
CA GLN A 167 18.30 -0.46 7.03
C GLN A 167 17.94 0.71 6.12
N SER A 168 18.37 0.63 4.87
CA SER A 168 18.09 1.62 3.84
C SER A 168 16.94 1.21 2.92
N LYS A 169 16.33 0.04 3.12
CA LYS A 169 15.27 -0.50 2.26
C LYS A 169 14.17 0.54 2.04
N GLY A 170 13.93 0.87 0.79
CA GLY A 170 12.91 1.83 0.41
C GLY A 170 11.50 1.29 0.61
N MET A 171 10.53 2.21 0.61
CA MET A 171 9.12 1.86 0.80
C MET A 171 8.58 0.99 -0.35
N ALA A 172 8.96 1.26 -1.60
CA ALA A 172 8.62 0.49 -2.79
C ALA A 172 9.87 -0.15 -3.40
N TYR A 173 10.46 -1.10 -2.68
CA TYR A 173 11.79 -1.67 -2.95
C TYR A 173 11.92 -2.46 -4.28
N ASN A 174 10.82 -2.70 -5.01
CA ASN A 174 10.80 -3.27 -6.36
C ASN A 174 10.22 -2.32 -7.43
N ALA A 175 9.87 -1.08 -7.09
CA ALA A 175 9.46 -0.06 -8.07
C ALA A 175 10.63 0.45 -8.92
N ARG A 176 10.30 1.13 -10.01
CA ARG A 176 11.24 1.91 -10.85
C ARG A 176 11.12 3.39 -10.54
N LEU A 177 12.18 4.16 -10.81
CA LEU A 177 12.19 5.61 -10.59
C LEU A 177 12.80 6.34 -11.79
N THR A 178 12.10 7.36 -12.29
CA THR A 178 12.66 8.33 -13.23
C THR A 178 13.04 9.57 -12.46
N SER A 179 14.31 9.97 -12.55
CA SER A 179 14.85 11.11 -11.83
C SER A 179 15.14 12.28 -12.77
N TYR A 180 14.63 13.43 -12.37
CA TYR A 180 14.78 14.73 -13.00
C TYR A 180 15.49 15.69 -12.05
N ASN A 181 16.14 16.71 -12.60
CA ASN A 181 16.55 17.86 -11.83
C ASN A 181 15.43 18.92 -11.82
N TRP A 182 15.36 19.76 -10.81
CA TRP A 182 14.24 20.68 -10.60
C TRP A 182 14.13 21.86 -11.59
N ASN A 183 15.06 22.02 -12.55
CA ASN A 183 15.16 23.27 -13.30
C ASN A 183 14.00 23.50 -14.29
N TYR A 184 13.31 22.43 -14.70
CA TYR A 184 12.18 22.48 -15.63
C TYR A 184 10.98 21.67 -15.11
N ASP A 185 10.87 21.60 -13.78
CA ASP A 185 9.93 20.74 -13.06
C ASP A 185 8.50 20.82 -13.58
N ILE A 186 7.91 22.01 -13.72
CA ILE A 186 6.54 22.19 -14.18
C ILE A 186 6.34 21.59 -15.58
N SER A 187 7.25 21.85 -16.51
CA SER A 187 7.13 21.37 -17.90
C SER A 187 7.37 19.87 -18.03
N GLU A 188 8.34 19.33 -17.30
CA GLU A 188 8.65 17.90 -17.31
C GLU A 188 7.54 17.12 -16.59
N MET A 189 7.04 17.65 -15.47
CA MET A 189 5.93 17.08 -14.73
C MET A 189 4.65 17.02 -15.57
N ALA A 190 4.33 18.08 -16.30
CA ALA A 190 3.19 18.07 -17.23
C ALA A 190 3.38 17.04 -18.37
N ALA A 191 4.60 16.86 -18.86
CA ALA A 191 4.90 15.87 -19.91
C ALA A 191 4.77 14.43 -19.38
N GLU A 192 5.31 14.14 -18.20
CA GLU A 192 5.16 12.84 -17.55
C GLU A 192 3.70 12.53 -17.20
N ALA A 193 2.97 13.52 -16.69
CA ALA A 193 1.54 13.41 -16.42
C ALA A 193 0.74 13.06 -17.69
N ALA A 194 1.10 13.63 -18.84
CA ALA A 194 0.48 13.33 -20.13
C ALA A 194 0.73 11.88 -20.61
N GLU A 195 1.82 11.25 -20.17
CA GLU A 195 2.17 9.86 -20.46
C GLU A 195 1.62 8.87 -19.39
N GLY A 196 0.80 9.36 -18.45
CA GLY A 196 0.14 8.53 -17.45
C GLY A 196 0.91 8.36 -16.14
N ALA A 197 1.70 9.36 -15.73
CA ALA A 197 2.32 9.37 -14.41
C ALA A 197 1.30 9.15 -13.28
N LEU A 198 1.70 8.37 -12.27
CA LEU A 198 0.85 8.06 -11.11
C LEU A 198 1.25 8.83 -9.87
N ILE A 199 2.54 8.83 -9.52
CA ILE A 199 3.05 9.41 -8.28
C ILE A 199 4.41 10.06 -8.54
N SER A 200 4.58 11.29 -8.06
CA SER A 200 5.87 11.97 -8.02
C SER A 200 6.23 12.47 -6.63
N ASN A 201 7.53 12.59 -6.38
CA ASN A 201 8.06 13.21 -5.19
C ASN A 201 8.79 14.52 -5.52
N HIS A 202 8.46 15.58 -4.77
CA HIS A 202 9.09 16.90 -4.87
C HIS A 202 9.56 17.37 -3.50
N SER A 203 10.84 17.13 -3.21
CA SER A 203 11.48 17.39 -1.90
C SER A 203 12.30 18.68 -1.89
N TYR A 204 11.82 19.72 -2.58
CA TYR A 204 12.48 21.02 -2.71
C TYR A 204 11.49 22.18 -2.57
N GLY A 205 12.01 23.40 -2.46
CA GLY A 205 11.23 24.62 -2.37
C GLY A 205 12.12 25.85 -2.49
N TYR A 206 11.51 27.03 -2.55
CA TYR A 206 12.24 28.28 -2.47
C TYR A 206 12.48 28.64 -1.01
N GLY A 207 13.71 29.04 -0.67
CA GLY A 207 13.94 29.68 0.62
C GLY A 207 13.19 31.02 0.67
N ARG A 208 12.40 31.22 1.72
CA ARG A 208 11.57 32.41 1.98
C ARG A 208 11.81 32.93 3.39
N GLY A 209 11.28 34.11 3.71
CA GLY A 209 11.52 34.72 5.02
C GLY A 209 13.01 34.83 5.33
N TRP A 210 13.47 34.19 6.39
CA TRP A 210 14.88 34.06 6.74
C TRP A 210 15.56 32.88 6.07
N VAL A 211 16.53 33.17 5.20
CA VAL A 211 17.37 32.15 4.56
C VAL A 211 18.81 32.23 5.06
N ASN A 212 19.33 31.10 5.54
CA ASN A 212 20.77 30.97 5.80
C ASN A 212 21.51 30.58 4.51
N ASN A 213 22.21 31.53 3.90
CA ASN A 213 22.95 31.29 2.66
C ASN A 213 24.31 30.57 2.86
N GLY A 214 24.56 30.02 4.05
CA GLY A 214 25.79 29.36 4.46
C GLY A 214 26.86 30.31 5.02
N CYS A 215 26.64 31.63 4.98
CA CYS A 215 27.52 32.63 5.57
C CYS A 215 26.82 33.51 6.59
N SER A 216 25.56 33.88 6.33
CA SER A 216 24.74 34.73 7.18
C SER A 216 23.26 34.44 6.94
N TRP A 217 22.44 34.76 7.94
CA TRP A 217 21.01 34.90 7.75
C TRP A 217 20.71 36.14 6.90
N VAL A 218 19.86 35.98 5.89
CA VAL A 218 19.42 37.05 5.00
C VAL A 218 17.90 36.98 4.88
N TRP A 219 17.24 38.13 5.00
CA TRP A 219 15.80 38.25 4.79
C TRP A 219 15.48 38.33 3.30
N TYR A 220 14.69 37.39 2.80
CA TYR A 220 14.21 37.32 1.42
C TYR A 220 12.75 37.78 1.27
N GLY A 221 12.08 38.05 2.38
CA GLY A 221 10.72 38.58 2.37
C GLY A 221 10.61 39.99 1.78
N ASN A 222 9.44 40.28 1.20
CA ASN A 222 9.19 41.58 0.58
C ASN A 222 8.75 42.64 1.60
N THR A 223 9.71 43.41 2.09
CA THR A 223 9.48 44.49 3.08
C THR A 223 8.59 45.64 2.60
N SER A 224 8.27 45.72 1.30
CA SER A 224 7.27 46.67 0.81
C SER A 224 5.82 46.21 1.02
N ILE A 225 5.61 44.93 1.32
CA ILE A 225 4.30 44.33 1.64
C ILE A 225 4.18 44.14 3.16
N SER A 226 5.18 43.51 3.78
CA SER A 226 5.24 43.29 5.22
C SER A 226 6.68 43.31 5.72
N GLU A 227 6.92 44.01 6.82
CA GLU A 227 8.21 43.99 7.53
C GLU A 227 8.28 42.81 8.52
N ASP A 228 7.16 42.17 8.83
CA ASP A 228 7.08 41.16 9.90
C ASP A 228 7.12 39.73 9.34
N GLU A 229 6.78 39.54 8.07
CA GLU A 229 6.57 38.22 7.45
C GLU A 229 6.77 38.28 5.94
N ASP A 230 7.23 37.17 5.33
CA ASP A 230 7.18 37.04 3.89
C ASP A 230 5.77 36.65 3.45
N TYR A 231 5.09 37.53 2.71
CA TYR A 231 3.72 37.32 2.22
C TYR A 231 3.51 36.07 1.35
N LEU A 232 4.58 35.35 0.99
CA LEU A 232 4.51 34.10 0.24
C LEU A 232 4.35 32.87 1.12
N PHE A 233 4.51 33.00 2.44
CA PHE A 233 4.01 31.99 3.37
C PHE A 233 2.49 31.99 3.31
N GLY A 234 1.92 30.77 3.27
CA GLY A 234 0.49 30.48 3.17
C GLY A 234 -0.17 30.86 1.85
N PHE A 235 0.44 31.75 1.07
CA PHE A 235 -0.12 32.37 -0.12
C PHE A 235 -0.19 31.46 -1.33
N TYR A 236 -1.39 31.34 -1.88
CA TYR A 236 -1.62 30.64 -3.14
C TYR A 236 -1.16 31.48 -4.34
N ASP A 237 0.05 31.20 -4.79
CA ASP A 237 0.70 31.90 -5.90
C ASP A 237 0.51 31.21 -7.26
N MET A 238 1.15 31.74 -8.30
CA MET A 238 1.11 31.15 -9.64
C MET A 238 1.72 29.73 -9.68
N GLN A 239 2.71 29.42 -8.84
CA GLN A 239 3.28 28.07 -8.82
C GLN A 239 2.29 27.06 -8.22
N ALA A 240 1.59 27.42 -7.14
CA ALA A 240 0.52 26.60 -6.59
C ALA A 240 -0.60 26.37 -7.63
N GLN A 241 -0.95 27.41 -8.37
CA GLN A 241 -1.91 27.33 -9.48
C GLN A 241 -1.47 26.37 -10.58
N ASP A 242 -0.21 26.45 -11.03
CA ASP A 242 0.33 25.58 -12.08
C ASP A 242 0.30 24.09 -11.67
N TRP A 243 0.57 23.79 -10.40
CA TRP A 243 0.56 22.43 -9.87
C TRP A 243 -0.87 21.88 -9.73
N ASP A 244 -1.81 22.71 -9.26
CA ASP A 244 -3.23 22.35 -9.27
C ASP A 244 -3.72 22.11 -10.70
N GLN A 245 -3.27 22.90 -11.66
CA GLN A 245 -3.63 22.76 -13.06
C GLN A 245 -3.14 21.44 -13.66
N ILE A 246 -1.91 21.02 -13.34
CA ILE A 246 -1.36 19.72 -13.77
C ILE A 246 -2.16 18.57 -13.15
N ALA A 247 -2.39 18.60 -11.84
CA ALA A 247 -3.17 17.57 -11.16
C ALA A 247 -4.61 17.50 -11.69
N TYR A 248 -5.23 18.64 -11.99
CA TYR A 248 -6.58 18.71 -12.57
C TYR A 248 -6.65 18.07 -13.97
N PHE A 249 -5.61 18.24 -14.79
CA PHE A 249 -5.56 17.61 -16.12
C PHE A 249 -5.11 16.15 -16.11
N ALA A 250 -4.47 15.69 -15.03
CA ALA A 250 -4.02 14.32 -14.84
C ALA A 250 -4.67 13.72 -13.58
N PRO A 251 -5.95 13.31 -13.65
CA PRO A 251 -6.75 13.00 -12.46
C PRO A 251 -6.30 11.74 -11.69
N GLN A 252 -5.39 10.93 -12.25
CA GLN A 252 -4.75 9.77 -11.56
C GLN A 252 -3.35 10.10 -11.01
N TYR A 253 -2.83 11.30 -11.28
CA TYR A 253 -1.48 11.70 -10.89
C TYR A 253 -1.49 12.45 -9.56
N LEU A 254 -0.96 11.81 -8.52
CA LEU A 254 -0.79 12.43 -7.21
C LEU A 254 0.63 12.98 -7.05
N ILE A 255 0.72 14.30 -6.96
CA ILE A 255 1.97 15.03 -6.72
C ILE A 255 2.21 15.11 -5.21
N VAL A 256 3.34 14.57 -4.73
CA VAL A 256 3.72 14.63 -3.31
C VAL A 256 4.76 15.73 -3.11
N LYS A 257 4.47 16.66 -2.18
CA LYS A 257 5.30 17.85 -1.92
C LYS A 257 5.73 17.89 -0.45
N SER A 258 7.01 18.12 -0.19
CA SER A 258 7.48 18.39 1.18
C SER A 258 6.92 19.71 1.69
N ALA A 259 6.49 19.76 2.96
CA ALA A 259 5.89 20.96 3.55
C ALA A 259 6.83 22.19 3.55
N GLY A 260 8.11 21.99 3.85
CA GLY A 260 9.07 23.08 4.09
C GLY A 260 9.79 22.87 5.42
N ASN A 261 10.89 23.60 5.62
CA ASN A 261 11.70 23.51 6.85
C ASN A 261 11.88 24.87 7.52
N ASP A 262 10.99 25.82 7.21
CA ASP A 262 11.16 27.24 7.48
C ASP A 262 10.59 27.63 8.87
N ARG A 263 9.99 26.69 9.61
CA ARG A 263 9.39 26.95 10.93
C ARG A 263 10.45 27.37 11.95
N ASN A 264 10.23 28.50 12.61
CA ASN A 264 11.11 29.11 13.61
C ASN A 264 12.52 29.46 13.10
N GLU A 265 12.70 29.67 11.79
CA GLU A 265 13.99 30.05 11.23
C GLU A 265 14.30 31.55 11.41
N GLY A 266 15.61 31.85 11.38
CA GLY A 266 16.12 33.22 11.44
C GLY A 266 16.66 33.69 12.79
N PRO A 267 17.39 34.82 12.80
CA PRO A 267 17.99 35.40 13.99
C PRO A 267 16.97 36.13 14.88
N GLY A 268 15.75 36.40 14.39
CA GLY A 268 14.72 37.14 15.12
C GLY A 268 15.12 38.57 15.51
N THR A 269 15.99 39.21 14.72
CA THR A 269 16.57 40.52 15.04
C THR A 269 15.88 41.66 14.29
N GLU A 270 16.10 41.77 12.98
CA GLU A 270 15.57 42.86 12.15
C GLU A 270 14.13 42.58 11.70
N HIS A 271 13.80 41.31 11.58
CA HIS A 271 12.49 40.75 11.29
C HIS A 271 12.22 39.64 12.32
N PRO A 272 10.95 39.33 12.63
CA PRO A 272 10.56 38.17 13.43
C PRO A 272 11.17 36.87 12.89
N VAL A 273 11.22 35.83 13.73
CA VAL A 273 11.50 34.47 13.21
C VAL A 273 10.33 34.02 12.35
N ASP A 274 10.59 33.17 11.36
CA ASP A 274 9.53 32.64 10.50
C ASP A 274 8.59 31.74 11.30
N GLY A 275 7.28 31.80 11.02
CA GLY A 275 6.26 31.01 11.71
C GLY A 275 5.92 31.49 13.14
N PRO A 276 5.45 30.61 14.06
CA PRO A 276 5.51 29.14 14.01
C PRO A 276 4.36 28.45 13.24
N PHE A 277 3.39 29.22 12.76
CA PHE A 277 2.32 28.82 11.86
C PHE A 277 2.42 29.70 10.62
N ASP A 278 1.77 29.30 9.54
CA ASP A 278 1.84 30.02 8.28
C ASP A 278 3.28 30.08 7.74
N CYS A 279 3.83 28.91 7.43
CA CYS A 279 5.22 28.81 6.96
C CYS A 279 5.41 27.78 5.84
N LEU A 280 4.31 27.44 5.16
CA LEU A 280 4.29 26.69 3.91
C LEU A 280 4.35 27.69 2.75
N ALA A 281 5.03 27.38 1.66
CA ALA A 281 5.10 28.30 0.53
C ALA A 281 4.85 27.62 -0.81
N HIS A 282 4.36 28.40 -1.77
CA HIS A 282 4.25 28.03 -3.17
C HIS A 282 3.50 26.70 -3.39
N ALA A 283 4.08 25.76 -4.14
CA ALA A 283 3.50 24.45 -4.41
C ALA A 283 3.08 23.66 -3.16
N ALA A 284 3.66 23.93 -1.97
CA ALA A 284 3.23 23.27 -0.73
C ALA A 284 1.82 23.66 -0.30
N VAL A 285 1.30 24.80 -0.76
CA VAL A 285 -0.07 25.27 -0.50
C VAL A 285 -1.04 24.95 -1.62
N ALA A 286 -0.64 24.20 -2.66
CA ALA A 286 -1.55 23.76 -3.72
C ALA A 286 -2.65 22.82 -3.15
N LYS A 287 -3.88 22.89 -3.70
CA LYS A 287 -5.03 22.12 -3.20
C LYS A 287 -4.90 20.63 -3.50
N ASN A 288 -4.45 20.31 -4.71
CA ASN A 288 -4.50 18.98 -5.30
C ASN A 288 -3.27 18.11 -5.00
N VAL A 289 -2.24 18.68 -4.34
CA VAL A 289 -1.04 17.94 -3.94
C VAL A 289 -1.23 17.26 -2.58
N LEU A 290 -0.42 16.25 -2.30
CA LEU A 290 -0.23 15.73 -0.94
C LEU A 290 0.99 16.42 -0.30
N THR A 291 0.75 17.37 0.59
CA THR A 291 1.78 18.09 1.33
C THR A 291 2.14 17.31 2.60
N VAL A 292 3.43 17.00 2.78
CA VAL A 292 3.93 16.10 3.83
C VAL A 292 4.84 16.83 4.80
N GLY A 293 4.42 16.89 6.07
CA GLY A 293 5.23 17.37 7.20
C GLY A 293 6.11 16.28 7.82
N ALA A 294 7.02 16.68 8.72
CA ALA A 294 8.00 15.79 9.33
C ALA A 294 7.77 15.60 10.82
N VAL A 295 7.78 14.35 11.29
CA VAL A 295 7.80 14.00 12.70
C VAL A 295 9.11 13.32 13.12
N TYR A 296 9.34 13.31 14.42
CA TYR A 296 10.31 12.42 15.05
C TYR A 296 9.94 10.94 14.82
N PRO A 297 10.92 10.02 14.84
CA PRO A 297 10.64 8.59 14.84
C PRO A 297 9.72 8.19 15.98
N ILE A 298 8.86 7.20 15.73
CA ILE A 298 8.08 6.55 16.78
C ILE A 298 8.80 5.26 17.17
N GLU A 299 9.45 5.27 18.33
CA GLU A 299 10.33 4.18 18.82
C GLU A 299 9.64 2.81 18.93
N ASN A 300 8.31 2.79 19.06
CA ASN A 300 7.48 1.58 19.10
C ASN A 300 6.33 1.70 18.09
N GLU A 301 5.38 0.78 18.10
CA GLU A 301 4.13 0.97 17.37
C GLU A 301 3.33 2.13 17.96
N TYR A 302 2.67 2.90 17.09
CA TYR A 302 1.70 3.92 17.48
C TYR A 302 0.68 3.36 18.48
N GLN A 303 0.59 3.94 19.67
CA GLN A 303 -0.39 3.59 20.71
C GLN A 303 -1.38 4.72 20.95
N SER A 304 -0.94 5.97 20.81
CA SER A 304 -1.75 7.15 21.09
C SER A 304 -1.27 8.37 20.30
N PRO A 305 -2.13 9.40 20.13
CA PRO A 305 -1.77 10.61 19.39
C PRO A 305 -0.50 11.31 19.91
N GLY A 306 -0.23 11.23 21.21
CA GLY A 306 0.94 11.84 21.84
C GLY A 306 2.28 11.18 21.49
N ASP A 307 2.28 10.01 20.85
CA ASP A 307 3.48 9.37 20.33
C ASP A 307 4.01 10.13 19.09
N VAL A 308 3.11 10.81 18.37
CA VAL A 308 3.42 11.58 17.16
C VAL A 308 3.93 12.96 17.58
N ARG A 309 5.21 13.23 17.31
CA ARG A 309 5.87 14.48 17.70
C ARG A 309 6.37 15.22 16.47
N ILE A 310 5.85 16.42 16.22
CA ILE A 310 6.27 17.26 15.09
C ILE A 310 7.75 17.63 15.21
N ALA A 311 8.47 17.62 14.09
CA ALA A 311 9.83 18.14 14.02
C ALA A 311 9.82 19.67 14.13
N ASP A 312 10.74 20.23 14.92
CA ASP A 312 10.77 21.66 15.24
C ASP A 312 10.87 22.57 14.01
N PHE A 313 11.47 22.07 12.93
CA PHE A 313 11.62 22.78 11.65
C PHE A 313 10.43 22.58 10.69
N SER A 314 9.58 21.58 10.90
CA SER A 314 8.56 21.21 9.91
C SER A 314 7.60 22.38 9.72
N SER A 315 7.47 22.87 8.48
CA SER A 315 6.52 23.92 8.18
C SER A 315 5.09 23.47 8.49
N CYS A 316 4.34 24.38 9.10
CA CYS A 316 2.96 24.22 9.53
C CYS A 316 2.07 25.20 8.76
N GLY A 317 0.81 24.83 8.57
CA GLY A 317 -0.22 25.75 8.07
C GLY A 317 -0.59 26.82 9.10
N PRO A 318 -1.70 27.53 8.90
CA PRO A 318 -2.64 27.38 7.79
C PRO A 318 -2.05 27.82 6.45
N THR A 319 -2.78 27.63 5.36
CA THR A 319 -2.64 28.52 4.19
C THR A 319 -3.39 29.84 4.46
N ASP A 320 -3.10 30.92 3.73
CA ASP A 320 -3.74 32.23 3.97
C ASP A 320 -5.27 32.18 3.87
N ASP A 321 -5.75 31.33 2.96
CA ASP A 321 -7.18 31.11 2.74
C ASP A 321 -7.80 30.10 3.72
N GLY A 322 -7.01 29.63 4.69
CA GLY A 322 -7.44 28.86 5.85
C GLY A 322 -7.51 27.35 5.67
N ARG A 323 -6.95 26.80 4.59
CA ARG A 323 -6.91 25.35 4.36
C ARG A 323 -5.97 24.65 5.31
N ILE A 324 -6.30 23.39 5.57
CA ILE A 324 -5.51 22.48 6.41
C ILE A 324 -4.28 22.03 5.61
N LYS A 325 -3.10 22.45 6.07
CA LYS A 325 -1.80 21.96 5.59
C LYS A 325 -0.81 21.86 6.76
N PRO A 326 0.18 20.94 6.72
CA PRO A 326 0.34 19.86 5.73
C PRO A 326 -0.89 18.93 5.69
N ASP A 327 -1.05 18.11 4.66
CA ASP A 327 -2.19 17.18 4.62
C ASP A 327 -1.98 16.04 5.63
N ILE A 328 -0.74 15.56 5.75
CA ILE A 328 -0.32 14.48 6.65
C ILE A 328 1.12 14.68 7.08
N VAL A 329 1.56 13.88 8.06
CA VAL A 329 2.96 13.80 8.46
C VAL A 329 3.52 12.39 8.34
N THR A 330 4.84 12.29 8.13
CA THR A 330 5.61 11.03 8.22
C THR A 330 6.93 11.28 8.95
N GLN A 331 7.67 10.22 9.30
CA GLN A 331 9.01 10.38 9.87
C GLN A 331 9.90 11.19 8.91
N GLY A 332 10.48 12.28 9.42
CA GLY A 332 11.43 13.13 8.68
C GLY A 332 12.67 13.49 9.49
N ILE A 333 12.80 12.94 10.71
CA ILE A 333 14.01 13.04 11.53
C ILE A 333 14.77 11.72 11.43
N SER A 334 16.08 11.83 11.23
CA SER A 334 17.00 10.70 11.19
C SER A 334 16.54 9.64 10.20
N ILE A 335 16.65 9.93 8.90
CA ILE A 335 16.33 8.99 7.82
C ILE A 335 17.64 8.49 7.19
N TYR A 336 17.92 7.20 7.30
CA TYR A 336 19.13 6.56 6.78
C TYR A 336 18.88 5.96 5.40
N SER A 337 19.45 6.59 4.38
CA SER A 337 19.23 6.20 2.99
C SER A 337 20.52 6.29 2.18
N THR A 338 20.44 5.97 0.90
CA THR A 338 21.55 5.99 -0.05
C THR A 338 22.20 7.38 -0.17
N TYR A 339 23.46 7.42 -0.57
CA TYR A 339 24.22 8.66 -0.73
C TYR A 339 25.13 8.59 -1.97
N ASP A 340 25.65 9.72 -2.42
CA ASP A 340 26.29 9.82 -3.74
C ASP A 340 27.83 9.71 -3.74
N ASN A 341 28.46 9.57 -2.57
CA ASN A 341 29.92 9.46 -2.45
C ASN A 341 30.50 8.24 -3.20
N THR A 342 29.89 7.06 -3.03
CA THR A 342 30.26 5.78 -3.66
C THR A 342 29.00 4.98 -4.00
N ASP A 343 29.14 3.86 -4.72
CA ASP A 343 27.98 3.01 -5.08
C ASP A 343 27.43 2.18 -3.90
N ASP A 344 28.02 2.30 -2.72
CA ASP A 344 27.63 1.65 -1.47
C ASP A 344 27.56 2.66 -0.29
N ALA A 345 27.45 3.96 -0.59
CA ALA A 345 27.42 5.01 0.42
C ALA A 345 26.01 5.21 0.98
N TYR A 346 25.92 5.42 2.29
CA TYR A 346 24.68 5.76 2.99
C TYR A 346 24.89 6.94 3.92
N LYS A 347 23.82 7.67 4.23
CA LYS A 347 23.86 8.79 5.16
C LYS A 347 22.50 8.96 5.86
N THR A 348 22.55 9.41 7.11
CA THR A 348 21.36 9.87 7.84
C THR A 348 21.17 11.37 7.60
N LEU A 349 19.98 11.76 7.16
CA LEU A 349 19.55 13.15 6.97
C LEU A 349 18.22 13.39 7.70
N SER A 350 17.88 14.66 7.90
CA SER A 350 16.59 15.08 8.45
C SER A 350 16.01 16.22 7.62
N GLY A 351 14.70 16.26 7.48
CA GLY A 351 13.96 17.28 6.74
C GLY A 351 12.59 16.77 6.30
N THR A 352 11.65 17.67 6.02
CA THR A 352 10.43 17.31 5.29
C THR A 352 10.74 16.74 3.90
N SER A 353 11.92 17.07 3.37
CA SER A 353 12.48 16.47 2.16
C SER A 353 12.78 14.97 2.27
N THR A 354 12.94 14.43 3.48
CA THR A 354 13.08 13.00 3.77
C THR A 354 11.78 12.34 4.23
N ALA A 355 10.78 13.14 4.63
CA ALA A 355 9.43 12.68 4.97
C ALA A 355 8.61 12.37 3.71
N ALA A 356 8.50 13.33 2.78
CA ALA A 356 7.79 13.20 1.52
C ALA A 356 8.11 11.90 0.71
N PRO A 357 9.37 11.44 0.57
CA PRO A 357 9.66 10.21 -0.16
C PRO A 357 9.15 8.93 0.54
N SER A 358 9.01 8.96 1.87
CA SER A 358 8.41 7.85 2.64
C SER A 358 6.93 7.70 2.29
N ALA A 359 6.20 8.81 2.19
CA ALA A 359 4.83 8.81 1.68
C ALA A 359 4.80 8.34 0.22
N SER A 360 5.61 8.95 -0.66
CA SER A 360 5.63 8.66 -2.10
C SER A 360 5.84 7.18 -2.42
N GLY A 361 6.81 6.53 -1.80
CA GLY A 361 7.03 5.10 -2.02
C GLY A 361 5.94 4.22 -1.40
N SER A 362 5.33 4.62 -0.29
CA SER A 362 4.22 3.88 0.33
C SER A 362 2.93 3.97 -0.49
N LEU A 363 2.67 5.12 -1.11
CA LEU A 363 1.57 5.32 -2.07
C LEU A 363 1.68 4.38 -3.28
N ALA A 364 2.90 4.09 -3.74
CA ALA A 364 3.12 3.14 -4.83
C ALA A 364 2.65 1.73 -4.45
N LEU A 365 2.83 1.31 -3.20
CA LEU A 365 2.32 0.02 -2.71
C LEU A 365 0.79 -0.02 -2.77
N LEU A 366 0.12 1.08 -2.45
CA LEU A 366 -1.34 1.15 -2.50
C LEU A 366 -1.88 1.11 -3.92
N GLN A 367 -1.20 1.76 -4.87
CA GLN A 367 -1.53 1.64 -6.30
C GLN A 367 -1.28 0.22 -6.82
N GLN A 368 -0.18 -0.43 -6.40
CA GLN A 368 0.05 -1.84 -6.72
C GLN A 368 -1.09 -2.73 -6.19
N LEU A 369 -1.51 -2.55 -4.92
CA LEU A 369 -2.61 -3.32 -4.36
C LEU A 369 -3.92 -3.09 -5.10
N TRP A 370 -4.21 -1.84 -5.45
CA TRP A 370 -5.41 -1.50 -6.22
C TRP A 370 -5.40 -2.18 -7.60
N GLU A 371 -4.28 -2.14 -8.31
CA GLU A 371 -4.09 -2.82 -9.59
C GLU A 371 -4.22 -4.35 -9.45
N ASP A 372 -3.58 -4.95 -8.44
CA ASP A 372 -3.64 -6.39 -8.14
C ASP A 372 -5.09 -6.88 -7.91
N ILE A 373 -5.98 -5.99 -7.45
CA ILE A 373 -7.38 -6.28 -7.17
C ILE A 373 -8.30 -6.00 -8.36
N HIS A 374 -8.09 -4.88 -9.06
CA HIS A 374 -9.01 -4.38 -10.09
C HIS A 374 -8.57 -4.72 -11.52
N GLY A 375 -7.35 -5.22 -11.71
CA GLY A 375 -6.78 -5.62 -12.99
C GLY A 375 -5.73 -4.64 -13.51
N GLU A 376 -4.88 -5.16 -14.41
CA GLU A 376 -3.74 -4.44 -14.98
C GLU A 376 -4.11 -3.05 -15.52
N GLY A 377 -3.32 -2.04 -15.15
CA GLY A 377 -3.52 -0.64 -15.55
C GLY A 377 -4.67 0.08 -14.84
N SER A 378 -5.34 -0.57 -13.88
CA SER A 378 -6.36 0.08 -13.05
C SER A 378 -5.68 0.76 -11.87
N TYR A 379 -5.79 2.09 -11.77
CA TYR A 379 -5.22 2.90 -10.69
C TYR A 379 -6.28 3.86 -10.14
N MET A 380 -6.19 4.14 -8.84
CA MET A 380 -7.05 5.10 -8.16
C MET A 380 -6.86 6.51 -8.75
N LEU A 381 -7.92 7.33 -8.71
CA LEU A 381 -7.77 8.78 -8.86
C LEU A 381 -6.84 9.34 -7.79
N ALA A 382 -6.14 10.43 -8.09
CA ALA A 382 -5.28 11.13 -7.15
C ALA A 382 -6.06 11.58 -5.90
N ALA A 383 -7.29 12.07 -6.09
CA ALA A 383 -8.20 12.42 -5.01
C ALA A 383 -8.60 11.21 -4.15
N THR A 384 -8.78 10.03 -4.75
CA THR A 384 -9.08 8.80 -4.00
C THR A 384 -7.90 8.38 -3.16
N LEU A 385 -6.70 8.41 -3.73
CA LEU A 385 -5.47 8.05 -3.03
C LEU A 385 -5.16 9.05 -1.89
N LYS A 386 -5.27 10.36 -2.14
CA LYS A 386 -5.14 11.41 -1.11
C LYS A 386 -6.19 11.25 0.00
N GLY A 387 -7.47 11.13 -0.38
CA GLY A 387 -8.58 10.95 0.55
C GLY A 387 -8.47 9.66 1.37
N LEU A 388 -7.99 8.56 0.77
CA LEU A 388 -7.76 7.28 1.45
C LEU A 388 -6.69 7.42 2.54
N ILE A 389 -5.57 8.09 2.23
CA ILE A 389 -4.52 8.33 3.23
C ILE A 389 -5.06 9.18 4.38
N ILE A 390 -5.71 10.32 4.09
CA ILE A 390 -6.34 11.17 5.11
C ILE A 390 -7.39 10.41 5.93
N HIS A 391 -8.17 9.53 5.29
CA HIS A 391 -9.19 8.73 5.97
C HIS A 391 -8.60 7.71 6.95
N THR A 392 -7.37 7.26 6.71
CA THR A 392 -6.76 6.14 7.41
C THR A 392 -5.58 6.52 8.30
N SER A 393 -5.17 7.79 8.29
CA SER A 393 -4.16 8.34 9.19
C SER A 393 -4.47 8.05 10.66
N ASP A 394 -3.40 7.80 11.41
CA ASP A 394 -3.44 7.81 12.86
C ASP A 394 -3.53 9.25 13.37
N GLU A 395 -4.41 9.47 14.34
CA GLU A 395 -4.59 10.76 15.01
C GLU A 395 -3.27 11.25 15.62
N ALA A 396 -3.06 12.57 15.64
CA ALA A 396 -1.83 13.18 16.13
C ALA A 396 -2.15 14.49 16.89
N GLY A 397 -1.21 14.95 17.71
CA GLY A 397 -1.41 16.19 18.45
C GLY A 397 -2.25 16.02 19.72
N ASN A 398 -2.73 17.14 20.25
CA ASN A 398 -3.32 17.22 21.60
C ASN A 398 -4.86 17.23 21.59
N SER A 399 -5.49 17.23 20.43
CA SER A 399 -6.93 17.34 20.27
C SER A 399 -7.40 16.42 19.16
N GLU A 400 -8.65 15.96 19.23
CA GLU A 400 -9.23 15.15 18.15
C GLU A 400 -9.46 16.00 16.90
N GLY A 401 -9.29 15.37 15.73
CA GLY A 401 -9.48 16.01 14.45
C GLY A 401 -8.21 16.71 13.94
N PRO A 402 -8.28 17.33 12.76
CA PRO A 402 -7.12 17.91 12.13
C PRO A 402 -6.58 19.13 12.89
N ASP A 403 -5.31 19.44 12.67
CA ASP A 403 -4.69 20.70 13.06
C ASP A 403 -3.68 21.18 12.01
N TYR A 404 -3.18 22.41 12.16
CA TYR A 404 -2.24 23.00 11.20
C TYR A 404 -0.79 22.52 11.37
N GLU A 405 -0.47 21.73 12.39
CA GLU A 405 0.87 21.17 12.61
C GLU A 405 1.01 19.77 12.00
N TYR A 406 0.03 18.90 12.27
CA TYR A 406 0.02 17.49 11.87
C TYR A 406 -0.90 17.21 10.67
N GLY A 407 -1.70 18.19 10.24
CA GLY A 407 -2.70 17.98 9.20
C GLY A 407 -3.80 17.05 9.69
N TRP A 408 -4.07 16.02 8.88
CA TRP A 408 -4.99 14.94 9.23
C TRP A 408 -4.33 13.79 10.03
N GLY A 409 -3.06 13.94 10.40
CA GLY A 409 -2.34 13.01 11.28
C GLY A 409 -1.21 12.23 10.60
N LEU A 410 -0.73 11.21 11.30
CA LEU A 410 0.36 10.35 10.86
C LEU A 410 -0.15 9.35 9.80
N MET A 411 0.53 9.29 8.66
CA MET A 411 0.20 8.31 7.62
C MET A 411 0.20 6.88 8.16
N ASN A 412 -0.82 6.08 7.82
CA ASN A 412 -0.85 4.65 8.11
C ASN A 412 -1.14 3.83 6.84
N THR A 413 -0.08 3.30 6.23
CA THR A 413 -0.15 2.53 4.99
C THR A 413 -0.92 1.22 5.15
N GLU A 414 -0.84 0.58 6.32
CA GLU A 414 -1.55 -0.68 6.58
C GLU A 414 -3.07 -0.47 6.61
N LYS A 415 -3.54 0.52 7.36
CA LYS A 415 -4.98 0.86 7.42
C LYS A 415 -5.53 1.23 6.04
N ALA A 416 -4.76 1.97 5.24
CA ALA A 416 -5.09 2.27 3.85
C ALA A 416 -5.23 0.98 3.00
N ALA A 417 -4.25 0.09 3.06
CA ALA A 417 -4.27 -1.17 2.32
C ALA A 417 -5.43 -2.10 2.74
N LEU A 418 -5.72 -2.15 4.04
CA LEU A 418 -6.87 -2.90 4.56
C LEU A 418 -8.19 -2.29 4.10
N LYS A 419 -8.29 -0.97 4.01
CA LYS A 419 -9.46 -0.29 3.48
C LYS A 419 -9.68 -0.59 2.00
N ILE A 420 -8.62 -0.62 1.19
CA ILE A 420 -8.68 -1.09 -0.21
C ILE A 420 -9.19 -2.54 -0.26
N SER A 421 -8.61 -3.43 0.55
CA SER A 421 -9.02 -4.83 0.60
C SER A 421 -10.50 -4.99 1.00
N GLN A 422 -10.97 -4.22 1.97
CA GLN A 422 -12.39 -4.19 2.38
C GLN A 422 -13.32 -3.72 1.26
N ASN A 423 -12.83 -2.90 0.32
CA ASN A 423 -13.63 -2.34 -0.76
C ASN A 423 -14.22 -3.42 -1.68
N GLN A 424 -13.52 -4.54 -1.85
CA GLN A 424 -13.96 -5.67 -2.67
C GLN A 424 -15.35 -6.23 -2.30
N TRP A 425 -15.85 -5.99 -1.07
CA TRP A 425 -17.13 -6.55 -0.61
C TRP A 425 -17.99 -5.59 0.23
N LYS A 426 -17.55 -4.35 0.47
CA LYS A 426 -18.32 -3.33 1.21
C LYS A 426 -18.55 -2.02 0.47
N GLU A 427 -17.97 -1.83 -0.72
CA GLU A 427 -18.04 -0.54 -1.45
C GLU A 427 -17.69 0.64 -0.53
N VAL A 428 -16.61 0.51 0.24
CA VAL A 428 -16.16 1.52 1.21
C VAL A 428 -15.34 2.64 0.58
N ILE A 429 -14.97 2.50 -0.70
CA ILE A 429 -14.29 3.49 -1.52
C ILE A 429 -15.06 3.59 -2.84
N ASN A 430 -15.59 4.75 -3.18
CA ASN A 430 -16.23 5.00 -4.47
C ASN A 430 -15.71 6.28 -5.11
N GLU A 431 -15.46 6.21 -6.42
CA GLU A 431 -15.17 7.35 -7.29
C GLU A 431 -16.47 7.72 -8.01
N LEU A 432 -16.95 8.94 -7.80
CA LEU A 432 -18.28 9.40 -8.18
C LEU A 432 -18.21 10.75 -8.91
N VAL A 433 -19.31 11.13 -9.54
CA VAL A 433 -19.50 12.44 -10.17
C VAL A 433 -20.70 13.11 -9.52
N LEU A 434 -20.53 14.34 -9.07
CA LEU A 434 -21.64 15.21 -8.66
C LEU A 434 -21.93 16.18 -9.79
N ASN A 435 -23.14 16.14 -10.36
CA ASN A 435 -23.55 17.09 -11.39
C ASN A 435 -24.14 18.37 -10.77
N GLU A 436 -24.22 19.44 -11.57
CA GLU A 436 -24.84 20.71 -11.20
C GLU A 436 -26.27 20.49 -10.68
N ASN A 437 -26.60 21.14 -9.55
CA ASN A 437 -27.80 20.94 -8.74
C ASN A 437 -28.10 19.49 -8.26
N GLU A 438 -27.19 18.54 -8.41
CA GLU A 438 -27.37 17.17 -7.90
C GLU A 438 -27.11 17.09 -6.39
N THR A 439 -27.71 16.10 -5.76
CA THR A 439 -27.40 15.69 -4.39
C THR A 439 -27.13 14.19 -4.39
N TYR A 440 -25.91 13.81 -4.02
CA TYR A 440 -25.59 12.41 -3.77
C TYR A 440 -26.07 12.02 -2.37
N THR A 441 -26.70 10.85 -2.24
CA THR A 441 -27.12 10.31 -0.95
C THR A 441 -26.74 8.84 -0.82
N ARG A 442 -26.28 8.45 0.37
CA ARG A 442 -26.01 7.06 0.73
C ARG A 442 -26.40 6.79 2.17
N THR A 443 -27.27 5.82 2.37
CA THR A 443 -27.61 5.34 3.72
C THR A 443 -26.67 4.21 4.14
N ILE A 444 -26.12 4.32 5.34
CA ILE A 444 -25.30 3.31 6.00
C ILE A 444 -25.93 2.93 7.35
N LYS A 445 -25.57 1.77 7.89
CA LYS A 445 -25.98 1.35 9.24
C LYS A 445 -24.78 1.32 10.17
N SER A 446 -24.96 1.81 11.40
CA SER A 446 -24.00 1.66 12.48
C SER A 446 -24.46 0.61 13.47
N ASP A 447 -23.51 -0.14 14.02
CA ASP A 447 -23.72 -1.07 15.13
C ASP A 447 -23.79 -0.35 16.50
N GLY A 448 -23.57 0.96 16.52
CA GLY A 448 -23.52 1.79 17.72
C GLY A 448 -22.27 1.60 18.58
N MET A 449 -21.26 0.90 18.06
CA MET A 449 -20.01 0.60 18.77
C MET A 449 -18.78 1.03 17.98
N THR A 450 -18.80 0.88 16.66
CA THR A 450 -17.70 1.20 15.77
C THR A 450 -17.81 2.67 15.31
N PRO A 451 -16.80 3.53 15.54
CA PRO A 451 -16.81 4.90 15.06
C PRO A 451 -17.07 5.00 13.56
N ILE A 452 -17.92 5.95 13.15
CA ILE A 452 -18.16 6.25 11.74
C ILE A 452 -17.18 7.34 11.32
N ARG A 453 -16.48 7.11 10.21
CA ARG A 453 -15.70 8.14 9.52
C ARG A 453 -16.17 8.21 8.08
N VAL A 454 -16.41 9.40 7.58
CA VAL A 454 -16.75 9.65 6.17
C VAL A 454 -15.82 10.73 5.65
N THR A 455 -15.14 10.44 4.55
CA THR A 455 -14.25 11.39 3.88
C THR A 455 -14.70 11.58 2.46
N ILE A 456 -14.87 12.83 2.02
CA ILE A 456 -14.89 13.16 0.59
C ILE A 456 -13.61 13.89 0.21
N CYS A 457 -13.10 13.65 -0.99
CA CYS A 457 -11.93 14.36 -1.53
C CYS A 457 -12.07 14.50 -3.04
N TRP A 458 -11.68 15.66 -3.58
CA TRP A 458 -11.74 15.93 -5.00
C TRP A 458 -10.51 16.70 -5.49
N THR A 459 -10.15 16.46 -6.75
CA THR A 459 -9.19 17.28 -7.47
C THR A 459 -9.94 18.50 -7.99
N ASP A 460 -9.74 19.64 -7.32
CA ASP A 460 -10.44 20.88 -7.61
C ASP A 460 -9.80 21.62 -8.79
N ALA A 461 -10.56 22.47 -9.49
CA ALA A 461 -10.00 23.32 -10.52
C ALA A 461 -8.98 24.31 -9.92
N PRO A 462 -7.94 24.76 -10.65
CA PRO A 462 -6.98 25.71 -10.13
C PRO A 462 -7.66 27.02 -9.70
N GLY A 463 -7.30 27.52 -8.52
CA GLY A 463 -7.76 28.81 -8.01
C GLY A 463 -7.21 29.97 -8.85
N THR A 464 -7.67 31.19 -8.57
CA THR A 464 -7.10 32.40 -9.20
C THR A 464 -6.23 33.13 -8.18
N PRO A 465 -4.89 33.11 -8.33
CA PRO A 465 -3.98 33.83 -7.44
C PRO A 465 -4.35 35.31 -7.35
N LEU A 466 -4.32 35.84 -6.13
CA LEU A 466 -4.59 37.25 -5.87
C LEU A 466 -3.37 38.12 -6.19
N ALA A 467 -3.58 39.44 -6.19
CA ALA A 467 -2.46 40.37 -6.16
C ALA A 467 -1.67 40.17 -4.85
N ALA A 468 -0.34 40.30 -4.93
CA ALA A 468 0.56 40.14 -3.80
C ALA A 468 0.13 41.02 -2.61
N GLN A 469 -0.20 40.37 -1.50
CA GLN A 469 -0.62 40.97 -0.23
C GLN A 469 -0.41 39.94 0.88
N LEU A 470 -0.28 40.42 2.11
CA LEU A 470 -0.16 39.57 3.30
C LEU A 470 -1.54 38.98 3.68
N ASP A 471 -1.58 37.68 3.96
CA ASP A 471 -2.68 36.90 4.54
C ASP A 471 -4.09 37.12 3.93
N PRO A 472 -4.27 37.03 2.60
CA PRO A 472 -5.61 37.11 2.01
C PRO A 472 -6.52 35.93 2.39
N GLU A 473 -7.63 36.25 3.07
CA GLU A 473 -8.66 35.26 3.48
C GLU A 473 -9.56 34.74 2.34
N THR A 474 -9.26 35.03 1.07
CA THR A 474 -10.14 34.59 -0.04
C THR A 474 -9.90 33.12 -0.33
N ALA A 475 -10.94 32.30 -0.18
CA ALA A 475 -10.90 30.87 -0.52
C ALA A 475 -10.36 30.66 -1.93
N MET A 476 -9.37 29.79 -2.07
CA MET A 476 -8.86 29.36 -3.38
C MET A 476 -9.66 28.20 -3.95
N LEU A 477 -10.59 27.62 -3.17
CA LEU A 477 -11.56 26.61 -3.59
C LEU A 477 -12.45 27.14 -4.74
N VAL A 478 -12.66 26.33 -5.78
CA VAL A 478 -13.47 26.69 -6.96
C VAL A 478 -14.80 25.95 -6.92
N ASN A 479 -14.75 24.62 -6.84
CA ASN A 479 -15.94 23.79 -6.68
C ASN A 479 -16.08 23.44 -5.19
N ASP A 480 -17.09 24.03 -4.54
CA ASP A 480 -17.38 23.85 -3.13
C ASP A 480 -18.36 22.68 -2.93
N LEU A 481 -17.84 21.52 -2.52
CA LEU A 481 -18.65 20.34 -2.21
C LEU A 481 -18.89 20.25 -0.71
N ASP A 482 -20.13 19.97 -0.31
CA ASP A 482 -20.52 19.89 1.10
C ASP A 482 -20.92 18.48 1.50
N LEU A 483 -20.22 17.92 2.48
CA LEU A 483 -20.52 16.68 3.16
C LEU A 483 -21.37 16.96 4.39
N THR A 484 -22.46 16.21 4.53
CA THR A 484 -23.18 16.09 5.79
C THR A 484 -23.53 14.63 6.06
N VAL A 485 -23.63 14.28 7.35
CA VAL A 485 -24.20 13.00 7.77
C VAL A 485 -25.40 13.27 8.66
N ILE A 486 -26.52 12.61 8.41
CA ILE A 486 -27.77 12.82 9.14
C ILE A 486 -28.17 11.54 9.86
N HIS A 487 -28.46 11.63 11.15
CA HIS A 487 -29.07 10.56 11.94
C HIS A 487 -30.26 11.09 12.71
N LYS A 488 -31.46 10.60 12.38
CA LYS A 488 -32.73 11.14 12.91
C LYS A 488 -32.84 12.64 12.60
N ASP A 489 -32.75 13.50 13.61
CA ASP A 489 -32.81 14.95 13.50
C ASP A 489 -31.42 15.61 13.66
N ASP A 490 -30.37 14.84 13.97
CA ASP A 490 -29.01 15.34 14.16
C ASP A 490 -28.26 15.42 12.83
N ILE A 491 -27.59 16.55 12.60
CA ILE A 491 -26.73 16.80 11.44
C ILE A 491 -25.29 16.91 11.94
N TYR A 492 -24.43 16.07 11.39
CA TYR A 492 -22.99 16.10 11.60
C TYR A 492 -22.34 16.86 10.44
N TYR A 493 -21.43 17.78 10.77
CA TYR A 493 -20.66 18.58 9.83
C TYR A 493 -19.18 18.17 9.86
N PRO A 494 -18.44 18.43 8.78
CA PRO A 494 -17.02 18.12 8.70
C PRO A 494 -16.20 18.95 9.67
N TRP A 495 -15.00 18.45 9.96
CA TRP A 495 -13.99 19.21 10.70
C TRP A 495 -13.63 20.49 9.96
N SER A 496 -13.49 21.57 10.72
CA SER A 496 -13.02 22.89 10.25
C SER A 496 -12.14 23.54 11.31
N LEU A 497 -11.12 24.28 10.86
CA LEU A 497 -10.20 25.03 11.72
C LEU A 497 -10.42 26.55 11.56
N ASN A 498 -9.88 27.31 12.51
CA ASN A 498 -9.88 28.76 12.46
C ASN A 498 -8.46 29.28 12.18
N ALA A 499 -8.19 29.68 10.93
CA ALA A 499 -6.88 30.20 10.52
C ALA A 499 -6.39 31.39 11.36
N LYS A 500 -7.30 32.22 11.89
CA LYS A 500 -6.95 33.37 12.75
C LYS A 500 -6.48 32.98 14.14
N ASN A 501 -6.72 31.74 14.55
CA ASN A 501 -6.30 31.21 15.84
C ASN A 501 -5.78 29.78 15.63
N PRO A 502 -4.64 29.60 14.96
CA PRO A 502 -4.22 28.31 14.40
C PRO A 502 -3.89 27.25 15.46
N GLN A 503 -3.76 27.63 16.73
CA GLN A 503 -3.57 26.70 17.84
C GLN A 503 -4.89 26.18 18.44
N GLN A 504 -6.04 26.70 18.01
CA GLN A 504 -7.33 26.23 18.51
C GLN A 504 -7.70 24.89 17.88
N PRO A 505 -8.29 23.95 18.66
CA PRO A 505 -8.76 22.68 18.11
C PRO A 505 -9.80 22.87 17.00
N ALA A 506 -9.86 21.90 16.09
CA ALA A 506 -10.91 21.84 15.06
C ALA A 506 -12.30 21.70 15.68
N THR A 507 -13.32 22.08 14.91
CA THR A 507 -14.73 21.99 15.30
C THR A 507 -15.57 21.35 14.20
N CYS A 508 -16.70 20.74 14.57
CA CYS A 508 -17.67 20.11 13.66
C CYS A 508 -19.05 20.80 13.70
N ILE A 509 -19.08 22.13 13.82
CA ILE A 509 -20.33 22.89 14.03
C ILE A 509 -20.86 23.57 12.77
N THR A 510 -20.06 23.64 11.71
CA THR A 510 -20.39 24.26 10.42
C THR A 510 -19.79 23.43 9.30
N LYS A 511 -20.27 23.61 8.07
CA LYS A 511 -19.61 23.12 6.86
C LYS A 511 -18.16 23.62 6.78
N ASN A 512 -17.33 22.92 6.02
CA ASN A 512 -16.05 23.43 5.57
C ASN A 512 -16.28 24.18 4.25
N TYR A 513 -15.53 25.25 4.00
CA TYR A 513 -15.73 26.11 2.82
C TYR A 513 -14.42 26.41 2.08
N VAL A 514 -13.32 25.79 2.51
CA VAL A 514 -11.97 26.12 2.04
C VAL A 514 -11.22 24.89 1.56
N ASP A 515 -11.42 23.73 2.18
CA ASP A 515 -10.69 22.51 1.86
C ASP A 515 -11.37 21.71 0.74
N ASN A 516 -10.56 21.14 -0.16
CA ASN A 516 -11.01 20.15 -1.15
C ASN A 516 -11.01 18.71 -0.61
N VAL A 517 -11.07 18.60 0.72
CA VAL A 517 -11.20 17.37 1.48
C VAL A 517 -12.03 17.68 2.72
N GLU A 518 -13.09 16.90 2.93
CA GLU A 518 -13.94 17.02 4.10
C GLU A 518 -14.03 15.69 4.81
N VAL A 519 -13.91 15.72 6.14
CA VAL A 519 -13.95 14.53 7.00
C VAL A 519 -14.94 14.75 8.12
N ILE A 520 -15.86 13.81 8.30
CA ILE A 520 -16.74 13.70 9.45
C ILE A 520 -16.37 12.47 10.25
N ASP A 521 -16.08 12.66 11.54
CA ASP A 521 -15.95 11.59 12.52
C ASP A 521 -17.13 11.61 13.50
N ILE A 522 -17.74 10.45 13.72
CA ILE A 522 -18.75 10.21 14.74
C ILE A 522 -18.18 9.16 15.68
N ILE A 523 -17.49 9.62 16.72
CA ILE A 523 -16.67 8.79 17.63
C ILE A 523 -17.51 7.80 18.44
N SER A 524 -18.72 8.19 18.82
CA SER A 524 -19.66 7.36 19.60
C SER A 524 -21.03 7.36 18.92
N PRO A 525 -21.19 6.64 17.81
CA PRO A 525 -22.45 6.62 17.08
C PRO A 525 -23.51 5.85 17.86
N GLU A 526 -24.78 6.22 17.67
CA GLU A 526 -25.89 5.38 18.09
C GLU A 526 -26.11 4.27 17.05
N ALA A 527 -26.60 3.11 17.49
CA ALA A 527 -26.98 2.06 16.54
C ALA A 527 -28.17 2.53 15.69
N GLY A 528 -28.06 2.42 14.36
CA GLY A 528 -29.13 2.86 13.46
C GLY A 528 -28.65 3.29 12.08
N GLU A 529 -29.55 3.89 11.33
CA GLU A 529 -29.27 4.37 9.96
C GLU A 529 -28.71 5.79 10.00
N TYR A 530 -27.66 6.01 9.23
CA TYR A 530 -27.04 7.31 8.97
C TYR A 530 -27.13 7.59 7.48
N THR A 531 -27.57 8.79 7.10
CA THR A 531 -27.64 9.20 5.69
C THR A 531 -26.52 10.18 5.40
N ILE A 532 -25.55 9.72 4.62
CA ILE A 532 -24.49 10.55 4.07
C ILE A 532 -25.09 11.32 2.89
N THR A 533 -24.85 12.62 2.85
CA THR A 533 -25.27 13.50 1.77
C THR A 533 -24.07 14.31 1.28
N VAL A 534 -23.90 14.40 -0.03
CA VAL A 534 -22.95 15.31 -0.66
C VAL A 534 -23.71 16.24 -1.59
N THR A 535 -23.63 17.54 -1.32
CA THR A 535 -24.16 18.63 -2.14
C THR A 535 -23.03 19.52 -2.65
N HIS A 536 -23.37 20.62 -3.29
CA HIS A 536 -22.43 21.69 -3.60
C HIS A 536 -23.06 23.06 -3.33
N GLU A 537 -22.21 24.06 -3.14
CA GLU A 537 -22.58 25.45 -3.00
C GLU A 537 -22.17 26.26 -4.23
N GLY A 538 -23.05 27.15 -4.70
CA GLY A 538 -22.81 27.93 -5.90
C GLY A 538 -23.00 27.14 -7.20
N HIS A 539 -22.08 27.36 -8.15
CA HIS A 539 -22.10 26.71 -9.47
C HIS A 539 -20.82 25.89 -9.63
N LEU A 540 -20.96 24.64 -10.04
CA LEU A 540 -19.83 23.79 -10.39
C LEU A 540 -19.23 24.25 -11.72
N LEU A 541 -17.93 24.50 -11.74
CA LEU A 541 -17.18 24.67 -12.99
C LEU A 541 -17.37 23.44 -13.87
N ASN A 542 -17.73 23.65 -15.13
CA ASN A 542 -18.08 22.61 -16.10
C ASN A 542 -19.35 21.80 -15.76
N GLU A 543 -20.22 22.29 -14.87
CA GLU A 543 -21.49 21.67 -14.46
C GLU A 543 -21.35 20.29 -13.79
N HIS A 544 -20.15 19.87 -13.40
CA HIS A 544 -19.90 18.64 -12.64
C HIS A 544 -18.54 18.66 -11.92
N GLN A 545 -18.41 17.89 -10.85
CA GLN A 545 -17.15 17.63 -10.16
C GLN A 545 -17.03 16.14 -9.82
N ASN A 546 -15.91 15.52 -10.20
CA ASN A 546 -15.59 14.17 -9.75
C ASN A 546 -15.11 14.23 -8.30
N PHE A 547 -15.59 13.33 -7.46
CA PHE A 547 -15.16 13.22 -6.07
C PHE A 547 -15.04 11.76 -5.64
N SER A 548 -14.20 11.52 -4.65
CA SER A 548 -14.06 10.23 -4.01
C SER A 548 -14.75 10.25 -2.66
N ILE A 549 -15.41 9.16 -2.28
CA ILE A 549 -15.95 8.97 -0.93
C ILE A 549 -15.34 7.72 -0.29
N ILE A 550 -14.84 7.85 0.94
CA ILE A 550 -14.28 6.77 1.75
C ILE A 550 -15.05 6.67 3.06
N ILE A 551 -15.47 5.45 3.44
CA ILE A 551 -16.34 5.22 4.60
C ILE A 551 -15.78 4.14 5.54
N SER A 552 -15.83 4.42 6.84
CA SER A 552 -15.60 3.49 7.95
C SER A 552 -16.79 3.49 8.92
N GLY A 553 -16.87 2.47 9.78
CA GLY A 553 -17.93 2.36 10.78
C GLY A 553 -19.30 1.90 10.27
N MET A 554 -19.38 1.49 9.00
CA MET A 554 -20.55 0.74 8.52
C MET A 554 -20.56 -0.64 9.18
N ASP A 555 -21.69 -1.01 9.77
CA ASP A 555 -21.98 -2.36 10.25
C ASP A 555 -21.55 -3.37 9.17
N GLY A 556 -20.89 -4.44 9.59
CA GLY A 556 -20.11 -5.35 8.74
C GLY A 556 -20.95 -6.28 7.87
N SER A 557 -22.12 -5.83 7.49
CA SER A 557 -23.26 -6.64 7.18
C SER A 557 -23.73 -6.39 5.74
N SER A 558 -22.90 -6.81 4.79
CA SER A 558 -23.29 -6.98 3.38
C SER A 558 -23.86 -8.38 3.13
N PRO A 559 -24.62 -8.63 2.05
CA PRO A 559 -24.96 -9.99 1.64
C PRO A 559 -23.70 -10.87 1.54
N PRO A 560 -23.75 -12.17 1.88
CA PRO A 560 -22.56 -13.01 1.89
C PRO A 560 -21.84 -13.05 0.54
N VAL A 561 -20.51 -13.00 0.53
CA VAL A 561 -19.73 -13.33 -0.67
C VAL A 561 -19.66 -14.84 -0.76
N VAL A 562 -20.35 -15.41 -1.75
CA VAL A 562 -20.49 -16.86 -1.84
C VAL A 562 -19.25 -17.49 -2.43
N ASP A 563 -18.68 -18.42 -1.68
CA ASP A 563 -17.63 -19.30 -2.15
C ASP A 563 -17.75 -20.70 -1.53
N PHE A 564 -17.20 -21.69 -2.23
CA PHE A 564 -17.18 -23.09 -1.81
C PHE A 564 -16.07 -23.86 -2.50
N GLN A 565 -15.70 -24.99 -1.89
CA GLN A 565 -14.83 -25.99 -2.49
C GLN A 565 -15.40 -27.41 -2.30
N ALA A 566 -14.84 -28.38 -3.01
CA ALA A 566 -15.13 -29.80 -2.82
C ALA A 566 -13.83 -30.53 -2.47
N ASN A 567 -13.93 -31.65 -1.73
CA ASN A 567 -12.78 -32.50 -1.42
C ASN A 567 -12.17 -33.15 -2.67
N ASN A 568 -12.99 -33.40 -3.70
CA ASN A 568 -12.57 -33.92 -5.00
C ASN A 568 -13.54 -33.44 -6.09
N THR A 569 -13.01 -33.04 -7.24
CA THR A 569 -13.78 -32.61 -8.41
C THR A 569 -13.79 -33.66 -9.53
N GLU A 570 -12.97 -34.72 -9.44
CA GLU A 570 -12.93 -35.85 -10.37
C GLU A 570 -13.20 -37.15 -9.61
N ILE A 571 -14.37 -37.75 -9.81
CA ILE A 571 -14.85 -38.90 -9.01
C ILE A 571 -15.34 -40.05 -9.89
N SER A 572 -15.47 -41.24 -9.31
CA SER A 572 -16.21 -42.34 -9.94
C SER A 572 -17.69 -42.31 -9.58
N VAL A 573 -18.52 -42.92 -10.42
CA VAL A 573 -19.97 -43.08 -10.15
C VAL A 573 -20.18 -43.69 -8.75
N GLY A 574 -20.93 -42.98 -7.90
CA GLY A 574 -21.31 -43.41 -6.56
C GLY A 574 -20.43 -42.92 -5.41
N ASP A 575 -19.31 -42.27 -5.70
CA ASP A 575 -18.42 -41.67 -4.70
C ASP A 575 -19.08 -40.52 -3.93
N ASP A 576 -18.65 -40.32 -2.69
CA ASP A 576 -19.06 -39.19 -1.86
C ASP A 576 -18.21 -37.94 -2.16
N VAL A 577 -18.88 -36.85 -2.51
CA VAL A 577 -18.27 -35.52 -2.61
C VAL A 577 -18.69 -34.71 -1.39
N VAL A 578 -17.71 -34.29 -0.60
CA VAL A 578 -17.90 -33.41 0.54
C VAL A 578 -17.67 -31.98 0.09
N PHE A 579 -18.72 -31.15 0.18
CA PHE A 579 -18.63 -29.73 -0.11
C PHE A 579 -18.37 -28.94 1.17
N GLU A 580 -17.50 -27.93 1.07
CA GLU A 580 -17.21 -27.01 2.17
C GLU A 580 -17.57 -25.58 1.77
N CYS A 581 -18.42 -24.93 2.54
CA CYS A 581 -18.72 -23.51 2.37
C CYS A 581 -17.53 -22.65 2.82
N LYS A 582 -16.97 -21.87 1.89
CA LYS A 582 -15.92 -20.85 2.12
C LYS A 582 -16.47 -19.41 2.07
N SER A 583 -17.80 -19.27 2.08
CA SER A 583 -18.47 -17.98 1.94
C SER A 583 -18.13 -17.03 3.09
N LYS A 584 -17.83 -15.76 2.77
CA LYS A 584 -17.52 -14.68 3.72
C LYS A 584 -18.79 -13.86 4.04
N GLY A 585 -18.73 -12.97 5.04
CA GLY A 585 -19.86 -12.09 5.39
C GLY A 585 -20.90 -12.71 6.33
N ASN A 586 -20.47 -13.61 7.22
CA ASN A 586 -21.31 -14.23 8.27
C ASN A 586 -22.65 -14.81 7.75
N PRO A 587 -22.64 -15.72 6.77
CA PRO A 587 -23.86 -16.37 6.29
C PRO A 587 -24.54 -17.12 7.44
N THR A 588 -25.86 -16.93 7.57
CA THR A 588 -26.71 -17.60 8.57
C THR A 588 -27.52 -18.74 7.96
N SER A 589 -27.59 -18.84 6.64
CA SER A 589 -28.27 -19.92 5.91
C SER A 589 -27.65 -20.16 4.53
N TRP A 590 -27.80 -21.39 4.03
CA TRP A 590 -27.27 -21.87 2.75
C TRP A 590 -28.37 -22.60 1.99
N GLU A 591 -28.40 -22.43 0.67
CA GLU A 591 -29.25 -23.18 -0.25
C GLU A 591 -28.36 -23.70 -1.38
N TRP A 592 -28.11 -25.00 -1.39
CA TRP A 592 -27.32 -25.67 -2.41
C TRP A 592 -28.21 -26.34 -3.43
N THR A 593 -27.84 -26.26 -4.71
CA THR A 593 -28.46 -27.07 -5.77
C THR A 593 -27.38 -27.85 -6.53
N PHE A 594 -27.59 -29.15 -6.65
CA PHE A 594 -26.71 -30.10 -7.34
C PHE A 594 -27.49 -30.80 -8.46
N PRO A 595 -27.65 -30.17 -9.64
CA PRO A 595 -28.32 -30.82 -10.76
C PRO A 595 -27.65 -32.16 -11.09
N GLY A 596 -28.40 -33.27 -11.01
CA GLY A 596 -27.87 -34.62 -11.24
C GLY A 596 -27.24 -35.32 -10.01
N GLY A 597 -27.04 -34.60 -8.91
CA GLY A 597 -26.58 -35.15 -7.63
C GLY A 597 -27.72 -35.71 -6.76
N PHE A 598 -27.36 -36.53 -5.79
CA PHE A 598 -28.26 -37.06 -4.75
C PHE A 598 -27.66 -36.83 -3.35
N PRO A 599 -28.33 -36.08 -2.47
CA PRO A 599 -29.54 -35.28 -2.75
C PRO A 599 -29.25 -34.17 -3.78
N ASN A 600 -30.27 -33.72 -4.53
CA ASN A 600 -30.12 -32.65 -5.53
C ASN A 600 -30.20 -31.24 -4.93
N TYR A 601 -30.47 -31.14 -3.63
CA TYR A 601 -30.64 -29.90 -2.88
C TYR A 601 -30.18 -30.12 -1.43
N SER A 602 -29.61 -29.09 -0.80
CA SER A 602 -29.27 -29.12 0.63
C SER A 602 -29.31 -27.72 1.26
N THR A 603 -29.58 -27.66 2.56
CA THR A 603 -29.45 -26.43 3.38
C THR A 603 -28.34 -26.52 4.42
N GLU A 604 -27.57 -27.61 4.43
CA GLU A 604 -26.44 -27.77 5.34
C GLU A 604 -25.27 -26.86 4.92
N LYS A 605 -24.47 -26.40 5.89
CA LYS A 605 -23.27 -25.59 5.60
C LYS A 605 -22.28 -26.35 4.71
N ASN A 606 -22.08 -27.64 4.99
CA ASN A 606 -21.12 -28.52 4.31
C ASN A 606 -21.79 -29.85 3.93
N PRO A 607 -22.53 -29.92 2.81
CA PRO A 607 -23.27 -31.13 2.43
C PRO A 607 -22.39 -32.22 1.79
N ILE A 608 -22.87 -33.47 1.84
CA ILE A 608 -22.26 -34.62 1.14
C ILE A 608 -23.19 -35.07 0.01
N ILE A 609 -22.68 -35.13 -1.21
CA ILE A 609 -23.45 -35.40 -2.43
C ILE A 609 -22.84 -36.56 -3.21
N LYS A 610 -23.69 -37.43 -3.76
CA LYS A 610 -23.30 -38.50 -4.69
C LYS A 610 -23.83 -38.24 -6.09
N TYR A 611 -23.08 -38.66 -7.10
CA TYR A 611 -23.52 -38.66 -8.49
C TYR A 611 -23.59 -40.10 -9.01
N THR A 612 -24.75 -40.49 -9.56
CA THR A 612 -25.02 -41.90 -9.94
C THR A 612 -24.89 -42.17 -11.43
N LYS A 613 -24.46 -41.16 -12.21
CA LYS A 613 -24.23 -41.25 -13.65
C LYS A 613 -22.94 -40.52 -13.99
N ALA A 614 -22.23 -41.02 -15.00
CA ALA A 614 -21.09 -40.32 -15.56
C ALA A 614 -21.51 -39.03 -16.27
N GLY A 615 -20.64 -38.02 -16.24
CA GLY A 615 -20.89 -36.70 -16.83
C GLY A 615 -20.22 -35.56 -16.06
N THR A 616 -20.38 -34.34 -16.56
CA THR A 616 -19.98 -33.11 -15.88
C THR A 616 -21.18 -32.43 -15.26
N TYR A 617 -21.01 -31.93 -14.03
CA TYR A 617 -22.07 -31.36 -13.22
C TYR A 617 -21.69 -30.00 -12.67
N LYS A 618 -22.62 -29.06 -12.76
CA LYS A 618 -22.50 -27.76 -12.12
C LYS A 618 -22.92 -27.78 -10.67
N VAL A 619 -22.44 -26.82 -9.90
CA VAL A 619 -22.81 -26.64 -8.49
C VAL A 619 -23.25 -25.20 -8.25
N ILE A 620 -24.36 -25.04 -7.55
CA ILE A 620 -24.92 -23.72 -7.20
C ILE A 620 -25.01 -23.62 -5.68
N LEU A 621 -24.45 -22.56 -5.12
CA LEU A 621 -24.63 -22.19 -3.71
C LEU A 621 -25.24 -20.79 -3.65
N THR A 622 -26.29 -20.64 -2.86
CA THR A 622 -26.82 -19.35 -2.43
C THR A 622 -26.64 -19.24 -0.92
N ALA A 623 -25.98 -18.19 -0.45
CA ALA A 623 -25.83 -17.96 0.99
C ALA A 623 -26.54 -16.66 1.37
N ARG A 624 -27.15 -16.64 2.56
CA ARG A 624 -27.94 -15.53 3.07
C ARG A 624 -27.54 -15.16 4.49
N ASN A 625 -27.65 -13.88 4.80
CA ASN A 625 -27.66 -13.34 6.16
C ASN A 625 -28.84 -12.36 6.32
N ASN A 626 -28.91 -11.62 7.43
CA ASN A 626 -30.00 -10.65 7.67
C ASN A 626 -29.99 -9.44 6.70
N PHE A 627 -29.00 -9.37 5.80
CA PHE A 627 -28.70 -8.20 4.99
C PHE A 627 -28.85 -8.47 3.49
N GLY A 628 -29.05 -9.74 3.11
CA GLY A 628 -29.42 -10.15 1.77
C GLY A 628 -28.89 -11.53 1.45
N MET A 629 -28.89 -11.87 0.17
CA MET A 629 -28.36 -13.14 -0.32
C MET A 629 -27.57 -12.91 -1.60
N ASN A 630 -26.62 -13.79 -1.86
CA ASN A 630 -25.86 -13.83 -3.11
C ASN A 630 -25.71 -15.29 -3.55
N THR A 631 -25.35 -15.52 -4.81
CA THR A 631 -25.31 -16.85 -5.43
C THR A 631 -24.06 -17.03 -6.28
N LYS A 632 -23.37 -18.17 -6.12
CA LYS A 632 -22.28 -18.61 -7.00
C LYS A 632 -22.72 -19.83 -7.81
N ILE A 633 -22.47 -19.80 -9.12
CA ILE A 633 -22.68 -20.90 -10.05
C ILE A 633 -21.32 -21.32 -10.58
N ALA A 634 -20.90 -22.55 -10.28
CA ALA A 634 -19.71 -23.17 -10.86
C ALA A 634 -20.15 -24.18 -11.92
N GLU A 635 -20.04 -23.79 -13.19
CA GLU A 635 -20.34 -24.67 -14.33
C GLU A 635 -19.27 -25.76 -14.45
N GLU A 636 -19.67 -26.98 -14.84
CA GLU A 636 -18.76 -28.13 -15.05
C GLU A 636 -17.82 -28.46 -13.87
N TYR A 637 -18.23 -28.14 -12.64
CA TYR A 637 -17.38 -28.21 -11.45
C TYR A 637 -17.03 -29.64 -10.98
N ILE A 638 -17.92 -30.61 -11.16
CA ILE A 638 -17.67 -32.03 -10.83
C ILE A 638 -17.68 -32.85 -12.11
N THR A 639 -16.62 -33.64 -12.34
CA THR A 639 -16.53 -34.64 -13.41
C THR A 639 -16.66 -36.04 -12.82
N VAL A 640 -17.57 -36.83 -13.36
CA VAL A 640 -17.85 -38.20 -12.92
C VAL A 640 -17.53 -39.17 -14.04
N SER A 641 -16.57 -40.05 -13.81
CA SER A 641 -16.28 -41.18 -14.68
C SER A 641 -17.08 -42.40 -14.26
N ASP A 642 -17.45 -43.26 -15.21
CA ASP A 642 -17.97 -44.58 -14.86
C ASP A 642 -16.93 -45.31 -14.01
N ALA A 643 -17.39 -46.01 -12.97
CA ALA A 643 -16.49 -46.82 -12.16
C ALA A 643 -15.79 -47.82 -13.09
N ASP A 644 -14.46 -47.81 -13.07
CA ASP A 644 -13.63 -48.75 -13.81
C ASP A 644 -14.19 -50.17 -13.57
N VAL A 645 -14.79 -50.73 -14.62
CA VAL A 645 -14.91 -52.17 -14.75
C VAL A 645 -13.47 -52.63 -14.80
N THR A 646 -12.96 -53.15 -13.69
CA THR A 646 -11.68 -53.85 -13.65
C THR A 646 -11.63 -54.78 -14.85
N ASP A 647 -10.67 -54.54 -15.76
CA ASP A 647 -10.33 -55.43 -16.86
C ASP A 647 -10.15 -56.85 -16.31
N MET A 648 -11.20 -57.66 -16.39
CA MET A 648 -11.05 -59.10 -16.41
C MET A 648 -10.78 -59.47 -17.86
N GLU A 649 -9.52 -59.82 -18.17
CA GLU A 649 -9.14 -60.40 -19.45
C GLU A 649 -10.16 -61.47 -19.87
N GLU A 650 -10.82 -61.27 -21.02
CA GLU A 650 -11.84 -62.19 -21.52
C GLU A 650 -11.26 -63.61 -21.73
N GLN A 651 -12.02 -64.62 -21.28
CA GLN A 651 -11.76 -66.03 -21.62
C GLN A 651 -11.98 -66.22 -23.13
N GLU A 652 -10.92 -66.50 -23.89
CA GLU A 652 -10.96 -66.80 -25.33
C GLU A 652 -10.77 -68.31 -25.58
N ILE A 653 -11.41 -68.82 -26.64
CA ILE A 653 -11.19 -70.17 -27.17
C ILE A 653 -10.57 -70.13 -28.57
N LYS A 654 -9.46 -70.85 -28.77
CA LYS A 654 -8.77 -70.98 -30.06
C LYS A 654 -8.65 -72.44 -30.45
N ALA A 655 -8.76 -72.72 -31.76
CA ALA A 655 -8.66 -74.06 -32.31
C ALA A 655 -7.70 -74.08 -33.51
N PHE A 656 -6.64 -74.89 -33.44
CA PHE A 656 -5.60 -74.95 -34.48
C PHE A 656 -4.97 -76.35 -34.62
N PRO A 657 -4.41 -76.72 -35.79
CA PRO A 657 -4.42 -75.94 -37.02
C PRO A 657 -5.84 -75.82 -37.60
N ASN A 658 -6.11 -74.68 -38.23
CA ASN A 658 -7.34 -74.45 -38.98
C ASN A 658 -6.94 -74.08 -40.43
N PRO A 659 -7.05 -75.01 -41.40
CA PRO A 659 -7.79 -76.27 -41.30
C PRO A 659 -7.09 -77.42 -40.56
N ALA A 660 -7.88 -78.23 -39.85
CA ALA A 660 -7.44 -79.45 -39.18
C ALA A 660 -7.49 -80.66 -40.13
N ILE A 661 -6.52 -81.58 -39.99
CA ILE A 661 -6.44 -82.81 -40.80
C ILE A 661 -6.70 -84.03 -39.92
N ASN A 662 -5.79 -84.37 -39.01
CA ASN A 662 -5.95 -85.53 -38.13
C ASN A 662 -6.11 -85.12 -36.67
N THR A 663 -5.50 -84.01 -36.27
CA THR A 663 -5.52 -83.50 -34.90
C THR A 663 -6.01 -82.05 -34.88
N LEU A 664 -6.63 -81.68 -33.77
CA LEU A 664 -7.03 -80.32 -33.45
C LEU A 664 -6.62 -80.02 -32.01
N ASN A 665 -5.86 -78.96 -31.82
CA ASN A 665 -5.55 -78.40 -30.51
C ASN A 665 -6.58 -77.34 -30.17
N ILE A 666 -7.06 -77.35 -28.93
CA ILE A 666 -7.95 -76.36 -28.36
C ILE A 666 -7.23 -75.68 -27.21
N GLU A 667 -7.21 -74.36 -27.25
CA GLU A 667 -6.66 -73.51 -26.19
C GLU A 667 -7.72 -72.62 -25.59
N LEU A 668 -7.68 -72.49 -24.27
CA LEU A 668 -8.49 -71.59 -23.47
C LEU A 668 -7.57 -70.67 -22.66
N THR A 669 -7.72 -69.36 -22.80
CA THR A 669 -7.05 -68.41 -21.89
C THR A 669 -7.76 -68.38 -20.55
N ASN A 670 -7.04 -68.16 -19.45
CA ASN A 670 -7.62 -67.89 -18.12
C ASN A 670 -8.65 -68.93 -17.61
N ASN A 671 -8.44 -70.23 -17.88
CA ASN A 671 -9.31 -71.28 -17.38
C ASN A 671 -8.84 -71.79 -16.00
N ASN A 672 -9.55 -71.42 -14.94
CA ASN A 672 -9.20 -71.77 -13.56
C ASN A 672 -9.96 -72.99 -13.00
N GLU A 673 -10.89 -73.56 -13.77
CA GLU A 673 -11.71 -74.73 -13.39
C GLU A 673 -11.91 -75.67 -14.59
N PRO A 674 -12.16 -76.98 -14.39
CA PRO A 674 -12.52 -77.89 -15.47
C PRO A 674 -13.74 -77.42 -16.26
N VAL A 675 -13.62 -77.32 -17.58
CA VAL A 675 -14.73 -76.91 -18.47
C VAL A 675 -15.07 -77.96 -19.51
N LEU A 676 -16.37 -78.09 -19.80
CA LEU A 676 -16.88 -79.01 -20.82
C LEU A 676 -16.76 -78.38 -22.21
N VAL A 677 -15.99 -79.02 -23.09
CA VAL A 677 -15.84 -78.63 -24.49
C VAL A 677 -16.63 -79.58 -25.39
N ARG A 678 -17.43 -79.00 -26.29
CA ARG A 678 -18.17 -79.74 -27.32
C ARG A 678 -17.69 -79.36 -28.71
N ILE A 679 -17.42 -80.36 -29.54
CA ILE A 679 -17.19 -80.16 -30.97
C ILE A 679 -18.48 -80.46 -31.73
N ILE A 680 -19.00 -79.45 -32.40
CA ILE A 680 -20.30 -79.48 -33.04
C ILE A 680 -20.13 -79.13 -34.52
N SER A 681 -20.76 -79.90 -35.42
CA SER A 681 -20.83 -79.54 -36.84
C SER A 681 -21.73 -78.32 -37.08
N SER A 682 -21.65 -77.69 -38.25
CA SER A 682 -22.56 -76.59 -38.64
C SER A 682 -24.05 -76.95 -38.65
N LEU A 683 -24.40 -78.24 -38.60
CA LEU A 683 -25.78 -78.73 -38.51
C LEU A 683 -26.22 -79.03 -37.07
N GLY A 684 -25.37 -78.76 -36.07
CA GLY A 684 -25.69 -78.96 -34.65
C GLY A 684 -25.40 -80.37 -34.10
N THR A 685 -24.91 -81.31 -34.92
CA THR A 685 -24.49 -82.64 -34.44
C THR A 685 -23.21 -82.55 -33.62
N ILE A 686 -23.21 -83.08 -32.40
CA ILE A 686 -22.03 -83.19 -31.51
C ILE A 686 -21.19 -84.40 -31.95
N TYR A 687 -19.93 -84.17 -32.29
CA TYR A 687 -18.97 -85.21 -32.71
C TYR A 687 -18.00 -85.61 -31.61
N LYS A 688 -17.75 -84.72 -30.66
CA LYS A 688 -16.90 -84.99 -29.49
C LYS A 688 -17.35 -84.12 -28.33
N GLU A 689 -17.28 -84.67 -27.14
CA GLU A 689 -17.45 -83.94 -25.89
C GLU A 689 -16.38 -84.44 -24.91
N PHE A 690 -15.73 -83.51 -24.21
CA PHE A 690 -14.69 -83.81 -23.23
C PHE A 690 -14.50 -82.65 -22.25
N ASN A 691 -13.99 -82.95 -21.04
CA ASN A 691 -13.60 -81.93 -20.08
C ASN A 691 -12.14 -81.54 -20.29
N MET A 692 -11.85 -80.24 -20.24
CA MET A 692 -10.51 -79.67 -20.22
C MET A 692 -10.17 -79.22 -18.80
N ASP A 693 -9.24 -79.92 -18.16
CA ASP A 693 -8.72 -79.59 -16.81
C ASP A 693 -7.53 -78.62 -16.85
N ILE A 694 -6.97 -78.36 -18.05
CA ILE A 694 -5.84 -77.46 -18.30
C ILE A 694 -6.14 -76.56 -19.53
N ASN A 695 -5.42 -75.45 -19.67
CA ASN A 695 -5.63 -74.42 -20.70
C ASN A 695 -5.41 -74.89 -22.16
N HIS A 696 -4.94 -76.13 -22.39
CA HIS A 696 -4.66 -76.65 -23.73
C HIS A 696 -4.95 -78.16 -23.81
N GLN A 697 -5.67 -78.60 -24.84
CA GLN A 697 -5.90 -80.03 -25.10
C GLN A 697 -5.91 -80.35 -26.61
N SER A 698 -5.25 -81.45 -26.97
CA SER A 698 -5.26 -81.99 -28.33
C SER A 698 -6.28 -83.12 -28.47
N ILE A 699 -7.04 -83.13 -29.56
CA ILE A 699 -8.00 -84.18 -29.88
C ILE A 699 -7.78 -84.75 -31.28
N ASP A 700 -8.06 -86.05 -31.42
CA ASP A 700 -8.13 -86.71 -32.71
C ASP A 700 -9.47 -86.39 -33.39
N VAL A 701 -9.37 -85.82 -34.60
CA VAL A 701 -10.46 -85.45 -35.49
C VAL A 701 -10.37 -86.17 -36.84
N SER A 702 -9.48 -87.15 -37.01
CA SER A 702 -9.24 -87.87 -38.28
C SER A 702 -10.50 -88.55 -38.85
N TYR A 703 -11.41 -88.98 -37.97
CA TYR A 703 -12.68 -89.61 -38.31
C TYR A 703 -13.84 -88.61 -38.54
N PHE A 704 -13.59 -87.31 -38.41
CA PHE A 704 -14.60 -86.30 -38.72
C PHE A 704 -14.70 -86.13 -40.24
N PRO A 705 -15.92 -86.12 -40.82
CA PRO A 705 -16.13 -85.71 -42.21
C PRO A 705 -15.54 -84.33 -42.52
N LYS A 706 -15.18 -84.08 -43.78
CA LYS A 706 -14.73 -82.74 -44.21
C LYS A 706 -15.89 -81.75 -44.05
N GLY A 707 -15.64 -80.60 -43.42
CA GLY A 707 -16.71 -79.63 -43.15
C GLY A 707 -16.34 -78.55 -42.15
N VAL A 708 -17.34 -77.73 -41.82
CA VAL A 708 -17.23 -76.66 -40.83
C VAL A 708 -17.66 -77.19 -39.46
N TYR A 709 -16.82 -76.96 -38.46
CA TYR A 709 -17.05 -77.36 -37.07
C TYR A 709 -16.84 -76.17 -36.12
N TYR A 710 -17.40 -76.30 -34.94
CA TYR A 710 -17.35 -75.32 -33.87
C TYR A 710 -16.93 -76.02 -32.57
N ALA A 711 -15.87 -75.53 -31.93
CA ALA A 711 -15.54 -75.86 -30.56
C ALA A 711 -16.28 -74.89 -29.65
N VAL A 712 -17.14 -75.41 -28.77
CA VAL A 712 -18.03 -74.63 -27.91
C VAL A 712 -17.73 -74.96 -26.46
N VAL A 713 -17.56 -73.92 -25.64
CA VAL A 713 -17.39 -74.01 -24.19
C VAL A 713 -18.44 -73.17 -23.52
N ASN A 714 -19.06 -73.71 -22.47
CA ASN A 714 -20.01 -73.00 -21.63
C ASN A 714 -19.48 -72.97 -20.20
N ASN A 715 -19.18 -71.78 -19.70
CA ASN A 715 -18.68 -71.57 -18.35
C ASN A 715 -19.49 -70.45 -17.69
N ASN A 716 -20.07 -70.73 -16.52
CA ASN A 716 -20.87 -69.78 -15.72
C ASN A 716 -21.94 -69.01 -16.52
N GLY A 717 -22.60 -69.67 -17.49
CA GLY A 717 -23.67 -69.10 -18.30
C GLY A 717 -23.21 -68.32 -19.53
N GLN A 718 -21.90 -68.17 -19.76
CA GLN A 718 -21.35 -67.61 -21.00
C GLN A 718 -20.90 -68.72 -21.95
N THR A 719 -21.33 -68.63 -23.22
CA THR A 719 -20.92 -69.56 -24.27
C THR A 719 -19.88 -68.90 -25.17
N LYS A 720 -18.66 -69.45 -25.20
CA LYS A 720 -17.60 -69.04 -26.12
C LYS A 720 -17.43 -70.11 -27.21
N THR A 721 -17.22 -69.67 -28.45
CA THR A 721 -17.20 -70.56 -29.62
C THR A 721 -16.05 -70.22 -30.56
N CYS A 722 -15.30 -71.24 -31.02
CA CYS A 722 -14.29 -71.11 -32.06
C CYS A 722 -14.67 -71.96 -33.28
N LYS A 723 -14.69 -71.37 -34.48
CA LYS A 723 -14.94 -72.08 -35.75
C LYS A 723 -13.64 -72.63 -36.32
N PHE A 724 -13.64 -73.89 -36.76
CA PHE A 724 -12.55 -74.47 -37.55
C PHE A 724 -13.06 -75.30 -38.73
N LEU A 725 -12.20 -75.48 -39.73
CA LEU A 725 -12.44 -76.30 -40.91
C LEU A 725 -11.74 -77.65 -40.75
N LYS A 726 -12.45 -78.74 -41.00
CA LYS A 726 -11.88 -80.08 -41.17
C LYS A 726 -11.71 -80.35 -42.65
N TYR A 727 -10.48 -80.61 -43.09
CA TYR A 727 -10.14 -80.93 -44.48
C TYR A 727 -9.86 -82.40 -44.73
#